data_AF-A0A924EZF0-F1
#
_entry.id   AF-A0A924EZF0-F1
#
_cell.length_a   1.000
_cell.length_b   1.000
_cell.length_c   1.000
_cell.angle_alpha   90.00
_cell.angle_beta   90.00
_cell.angle_gamma   90.00
#
_symmetry.space_group_name_H-M   'P 1'
#
loop_
_entity.id
_entity.type
_entity.pdbx_description
1 polymer ?
#
loop_
_entity_poly.entity_id
_entity_poly.type
_entity_poly.pdbx_seq_one_letter_code
_entity_poly.pdbx_strand_id
1 'polypeptide(L)'
;MPPDALHTEPLVIFVGAGASAVAPSSLPGWIDFNSVVLESLGEQVAAYSRRRQPVDVMLTALKARRDQTAFLPPDFQAQLMEEEVGADYFRVWQSIDTDVFGPVHAGIAELAATGRVAAIITTNFDRLVEVALQARGVAFAVHHDAAAFDRLATDGVASACIPVLKIHGSIEDAASLVDTLRQRLTGRPASLQAALRALLVQHHWLFLGFSGADFSYDPNYLGILDAADDARGFTFLAREGSPVQQGVTSLVTRYGDKATLIMGDLCTWLSDNFALPALALPSAAGRTPELARSVVRDRIDAWTASLGPIAVVNILCALLRTVTMDDHAFWLLRKTWRSYRSGSDTRGSSYARYNYNYGLSLMEHGFIGNPVVRAADCSNLAEWKDAADHDATQFFQRSHDTGALHVAGAQLAACEAYMGHVGKALGIASRVTDGVIACGESLAYVDVALACVPIYDMIGAFQQTVSQLQSCASTAQRLGDEPRRALALVHLARFLCMSGQFDLSAAALDEAQRIADRLALVPVQLLCRSARGRLLLDSEQGDDAALALLQGVVDELHAHAATPLFTHVDMAHPDCTRTDVTGVPPLLCRALLDLNRAARFAGDARVMKATLLQLHELTSTRFPGYAAHATVAHAQCLLHHGDATAFDRIAACIDDVRAMQEETGNPWAGMMAEQLCAQLAEAQAAAHG
;
A
#
# COMPACT_ATOMS: atom_id res chain seq x y z
N MET A 1 -19.03 27.07 -30.64
CA MET A 1 -19.35 26.60 -32.02
C MET A 1 -20.86 26.67 -32.26
N PRO A 2 -21.36 26.88 -33.50
CA PRO A 2 -22.78 26.66 -33.79
C PRO A 2 -23.12 25.15 -33.69
N PRO A 3 -24.37 24.78 -33.40
CA PRO A 3 -24.84 23.39 -33.24
C PRO A 3 -24.48 22.41 -34.38
N ASP A 4 -24.11 22.91 -35.56
CA ASP A 4 -23.96 22.12 -36.79
C ASP A 4 -22.77 21.14 -36.81
N ALA A 5 -21.66 21.40 -36.11
CA ALA A 5 -20.46 20.53 -36.19
C ALA A 5 -20.71 19.11 -35.64
N LEU A 6 -21.58 18.98 -34.64
CA LEU A 6 -21.98 17.68 -34.08
C LEU A 6 -22.71 16.82 -35.14
N HIS A 7 -23.33 17.45 -36.14
CA HIS A 7 -24.19 16.82 -37.12
C HIS A 7 -23.57 16.69 -38.52
N THR A 8 -22.35 17.18 -38.76
CA THR A 8 -21.74 17.17 -40.10
C THR A 8 -20.45 16.37 -40.22
N GLU A 9 -19.69 16.19 -39.13
CA GLU A 9 -18.38 15.51 -39.17
C GLU A 9 -18.38 14.17 -38.40
N PRO A 10 -17.42 13.26 -38.68
CA PRO A 10 -17.16 12.09 -37.85
C PRO A 10 -16.67 12.47 -36.45
N LEU A 11 -17.25 11.84 -35.43
CA LEU A 11 -17.00 12.09 -34.01
C LEU A 11 -16.06 11.05 -33.40
N VAL A 12 -15.35 11.45 -32.36
CA VAL A 12 -14.73 10.51 -31.42
C VAL A 12 -15.64 10.37 -30.22
N ILE A 13 -16.07 9.14 -29.90
CA ILE A 13 -16.97 8.89 -28.78
C ILE A 13 -16.17 8.37 -27.60
N PHE A 14 -16.22 9.08 -26.47
CA PHE A 14 -15.63 8.66 -25.21
C PHE A 14 -16.70 8.08 -24.29
N VAL A 15 -16.59 6.80 -23.93
CA VAL A 15 -17.60 6.04 -23.20
C VAL A 15 -17.10 5.69 -21.80
N GLY A 16 -17.83 6.10 -20.77
CA GLY A 16 -17.57 5.71 -19.38
C GLY A 16 -18.59 4.71 -18.83
N ALA A 17 -18.38 4.29 -17.58
CA ALA A 17 -19.13 3.20 -16.94
C ALA A 17 -20.64 3.49 -16.79
N GLY A 18 -21.04 4.77 -16.82
CA GLY A 18 -22.44 5.17 -16.83
C GLY A 18 -23.22 4.64 -18.03
N ALA A 19 -22.56 4.41 -19.17
CA ALA A 19 -23.20 3.78 -20.34
C ALA A 19 -23.59 2.32 -20.05
N SER A 20 -22.72 1.59 -19.35
CA SER A 20 -22.93 0.19 -18.94
C SER A 20 -23.92 0.04 -17.78
N ALA A 21 -24.10 1.08 -16.97
CA ALA A 21 -25.04 1.09 -15.85
C ALA A 21 -26.52 1.26 -16.27
N VAL A 22 -26.78 1.76 -17.49
CA VAL A 22 -28.15 1.93 -18.01
C VAL A 22 -28.76 0.56 -18.35
N ALA A 23 -30.05 0.38 -18.06
CA ALA A 23 -30.76 -0.84 -18.44
C ALA A 23 -30.80 -1.02 -19.98
N PRO A 24 -30.76 -2.26 -20.50
CA PRO A 24 -30.80 -3.53 -19.78
C PRO A 24 -29.46 -4.05 -19.23
N SER A 25 -28.30 -3.49 -19.58
CA SER A 25 -27.01 -4.02 -19.13
C SER A 25 -26.85 -3.96 -17.61
N SER A 26 -27.25 -2.83 -17.01
CA SER A 26 -27.35 -2.63 -15.55
C SER A 26 -26.09 -3.05 -14.77
N LEU A 27 -24.90 -2.92 -15.37
CA LEU A 27 -23.65 -3.29 -14.73
C LEU A 27 -23.37 -2.35 -13.55
N PRO A 28 -22.79 -2.86 -12.45
CA PRO A 28 -22.50 -2.04 -11.28
C PRO A 28 -21.45 -0.99 -11.60
N GLY A 29 -21.59 0.20 -10.98
CA GLY A 29 -20.47 1.14 -10.92
C GLY A 29 -19.36 0.62 -10.01
N TRP A 30 -18.20 1.28 -10.04
CA TRP A 30 -17.01 0.82 -9.32
C TRP A 30 -17.20 0.71 -7.80
N ILE A 31 -17.90 1.66 -7.18
CA ILE A 31 -18.19 1.65 -5.74
C ILE A 31 -19.12 0.48 -5.37
N ASP A 32 -20.16 0.25 -6.17
CA ASP A 32 -21.10 -0.86 -5.96
C ASP A 32 -20.38 -2.20 -6.10
N PHE A 33 -19.58 -2.35 -7.16
CA PHE A 33 -18.76 -3.53 -7.41
C PHE A 33 -17.81 -3.83 -6.25
N ASN A 34 -17.03 -2.85 -5.82
CA ASN A 34 -16.10 -2.99 -4.69
C ASN A 34 -16.85 -3.34 -3.39
N SER A 35 -18.05 -2.78 -3.17
CA SER A 35 -18.88 -3.15 -2.01
C SER A 35 -19.27 -4.63 -2.03
N VAL A 36 -19.65 -5.17 -3.19
CA VAL A 36 -19.96 -6.60 -3.35
C VAL A 36 -18.72 -7.45 -3.10
N VAL A 37 -17.56 -7.08 -3.64
CA VAL A 37 -16.29 -7.79 -3.39
C VAL A 37 -15.96 -7.86 -1.89
N LEU A 38 -16.05 -6.74 -1.17
CA LEU A 38 -15.80 -6.70 0.27
C LEU A 38 -16.77 -7.60 1.04
N GLU A 39 -18.06 -7.57 0.69
CA GLU A 39 -19.07 -8.43 1.31
C GLU A 39 -18.79 -9.91 1.07
N SER A 40 -18.50 -10.32 -0.17
CA SER A 40 -18.16 -11.70 -0.51
C SER A 40 -16.90 -12.20 0.22
N LEU A 41 -15.85 -11.36 0.33
CA LEU A 41 -14.66 -11.68 1.12
C LEU A 41 -15.01 -11.88 2.60
N GLY A 42 -15.83 -10.99 3.15
CA GLY A 42 -16.31 -11.09 4.52
C GLY A 42 -17.12 -12.36 4.76
N GLU A 43 -18.06 -12.69 3.88
CA GLU A 43 -18.89 -13.88 3.97
C GLU A 43 -18.06 -15.17 3.91
N GLN A 44 -17.01 -15.22 3.08
CA GLN A 44 -16.06 -16.33 3.06
C GLN A 44 -15.33 -16.50 4.41
N VAL A 45 -14.84 -15.42 5.01
CA VAL A 45 -14.23 -15.48 6.35
C VAL A 45 -15.25 -15.84 7.42
N ALA A 46 -16.48 -15.34 7.33
CA ALA A 46 -17.55 -15.72 8.25
C ALA A 46 -17.86 -17.22 8.13
N ALA A 47 -17.97 -17.77 6.93
CA ALA A 47 -18.20 -19.19 6.72
C ALA A 47 -17.03 -20.04 7.26
N TYR A 48 -15.80 -19.69 6.87
CA TYR A 48 -14.58 -20.39 7.26
C TYR A 48 -14.35 -20.38 8.78
N SER A 49 -14.62 -19.25 9.44
CA SER A 49 -14.51 -19.09 10.89
C SER A 49 -15.72 -19.59 11.68
N ARG A 50 -16.72 -20.20 11.01
CA ARG A 50 -18.00 -20.61 11.61
C ARG A 50 -18.71 -19.46 12.34
N ARG A 51 -18.67 -18.27 11.73
CA ARG A 51 -19.26 -17.00 12.16
C ARG A 51 -18.76 -16.54 13.54
N ARG A 52 -17.52 -16.89 13.90
CA ARG A 52 -16.89 -16.45 15.15
C ARG A 52 -16.14 -15.12 15.01
N GLN A 53 -15.85 -14.70 13.79
CA GLN A 53 -15.21 -13.42 13.50
C GLN A 53 -16.27 -12.31 13.40
N PRO A 54 -16.02 -11.09 13.93
CA PRO A 54 -16.95 -9.96 13.85
C PRO A 54 -16.87 -9.30 12.46
N VAL A 55 -17.16 -10.06 11.41
CA VAL A 55 -17.04 -9.62 10.02
C VAL A 55 -17.89 -8.39 9.73
N ASP A 56 -19.09 -8.29 10.29
CA ASP A 56 -19.95 -7.12 10.08
C ASP A 56 -19.27 -5.82 10.56
N VAL A 57 -18.61 -5.86 11.73
CA VAL A 57 -17.85 -4.73 12.28
C VAL A 57 -16.68 -4.37 11.35
N MET A 58 -15.95 -5.38 10.88
CA MET A 58 -14.84 -5.21 9.93
C MET A 58 -15.30 -4.53 8.64
N LEU A 59 -16.39 -5.02 8.03
CA LEU A 59 -16.94 -4.49 6.78
C LEU A 59 -17.49 -3.07 6.96
N THR A 60 -18.18 -2.79 8.07
CA THR A 60 -18.66 -1.45 8.38
C THR A 60 -17.51 -0.45 8.46
N ALA A 61 -16.42 -0.79 9.16
CA ALA A 61 -15.26 0.09 9.27
C ALA A 61 -14.57 0.32 7.92
N LEU A 62 -14.38 -0.73 7.12
CA LEU A 62 -13.81 -0.64 5.77
C LEU A 62 -14.62 0.28 4.86
N LYS A 63 -15.95 0.07 4.80
CA LYS A 63 -16.86 0.89 3.99
C LYS A 63 -16.93 2.33 4.48
N ALA A 64 -17.03 2.54 5.80
CA ALA A 64 -17.05 3.88 6.38
C ALA A 64 -15.77 4.65 6.02
N ARG A 65 -14.59 4.01 6.10
CA ARG A 65 -13.33 4.66 5.71
C ARG A 65 -13.30 4.98 4.21
N ARG A 66 -13.67 4.04 3.35
CA ARG A 66 -13.73 4.26 1.89
C ARG A 66 -14.67 5.41 1.53
N ASP A 67 -15.87 5.45 2.12
CA ASP A 67 -16.93 6.38 1.73
C ASP A 67 -16.73 7.78 2.33
N GLN A 68 -16.07 7.89 3.48
CA GLN A 68 -15.89 9.16 4.20
C GLN A 68 -14.53 9.81 3.95
N THR A 69 -13.61 9.14 3.25
CA THR A 69 -12.25 9.64 3.06
C THR A 69 -11.80 9.49 1.62
N ALA A 70 -11.00 10.44 1.15
CA ALA A 70 -10.30 10.31 -0.12
C ALA A 70 -9.11 9.32 -0.04
N PHE A 71 -8.89 8.68 1.12
CA PHE A 71 -7.63 8.02 1.49
C PHE A 71 -7.61 6.52 1.22
N LEU A 72 -8.77 5.87 1.07
CA LEU A 72 -8.87 4.45 0.67
C LEU A 72 -9.70 4.30 -0.63
N PRO A 73 -9.29 4.95 -1.72
CA PRO A 73 -9.99 4.84 -2.98
C PRO A 73 -9.96 3.38 -3.49
N PRO A 74 -10.92 2.97 -4.33
CA PRO A 74 -11.01 1.56 -4.72
C PRO A 74 -9.78 1.03 -5.49
N ASP A 75 -9.00 1.90 -6.16
CA ASP A 75 -7.74 1.54 -6.82
C ASP A 75 -6.60 1.26 -5.83
N PHE A 76 -6.59 1.90 -4.66
CA PHE A 76 -5.67 1.53 -3.59
C PHE A 76 -6.10 0.19 -2.95
N GLN A 77 -7.40 -0.06 -2.79
CA GLN A 77 -7.88 -1.38 -2.36
C GLN A 77 -7.53 -2.48 -3.36
N ALA A 78 -7.64 -2.18 -4.66
CA ALA A 78 -7.22 -3.06 -5.75
C ALA A 78 -5.73 -3.42 -5.63
N GLN A 79 -4.88 -2.42 -5.38
CA GLN A 79 -3.45 -2.66 -5.14
C GLN A 79 -3.23 -3.61 -3.95
N LEU A 80 -3.89 -3.36 -2.82
CA LEU A 80 -3.74 -4.22 -1.63
C LEU A 80 -4.19 -5.66 -1.90
N MET A 81 -5.29 -5.85 -2.65
CA MET A 81 -5.74 -7.19 -3.04
C MET A 81 -4.74 -7.87 -3.97
N GLU A 82 -4.25 -7.16 -4.99
CA GLU A 82 -3.26 -7.68 -5.94
C GLU A 82 -1.92 -8.02 -5.26
N GLU A 83 -1.48 -7.28 -4.24
CA GLU A 83 -0.27 -7.63 -3.48
C GLU A 83 -0.40 -8.95 -2.69
N GLU A 84 -1.62 -9.38 -2.36
CA GLU A 84 -1.86 -10.62 -1.60
C GLU A 84 -2.10 -11.85 -2.49
N VAL A 85 -2.69 -11.68 -3.67
CA VAL A 85 -3.05 -12.80 -4.58
C VAL A 85 -2.49 -12.68 -6.00
N GLY A 86 -1.72 -11.63 -6.29
CA GLY A 86 -1.12 -11.37 -7.60
C GLY A 86 -2.17 -11.20 -8.70
N ALA A 87 -1.85 -11.70 -9.89
CA ALA A 87 -2.68 -11.56 -11.08
C ALA A 87 -4.09 -12.19 -10.96
N ASP A 88 -4.30 -13.11 -10.01
CA ASP A 88 -5.63 -13.68 -9.74
C ASP A 88 -6.64 -12.62 -9.26
N TYR A 89 -6.18 -11.48 -8.74
CA TYR A 89 -7.03 -10.33 -8.44
C TYR A 89 -7.84 -9.89 -9.67
N PHE A 90 -7.16 -9.69 -10.80
CA PHE A 90 -7.76 -9.13 -12.01
C PHE A 90 -8.86 -10.01 -12.62
N ARG A 91 -8.88 -11.30 -12.29
CA ARG A 91 -9.94 -12.22 -12.73
C ARG A 91 -11.30 -11.89 -12.13
N VAL A 92 -11.38 -11.15 -11.02
CA VAL A 92 -12.65 -10.69 -10.45
C VAL A 92 -13.47 -9.88 -11.46
N TRP A 93 -12.80 -9.17 -12.37
CA TRP A 93 -13.46 -8.37 -13.41
C TRP A 93 -14.20 -9.20 -14.46
N GLN A 94 -13.94 -10.50 -14.57
CA GLN A 94 -14.75 -11.39 -15.41
C GLN A 94 -16.19 -11.55 -14.87
N SER A 95 -16.44 -11.18 -13.61
CA SER A 95 -17.78 -11.27 -13.03
C SER A 95 -18.80 -10.33 -13.70
N ILE A 96 -18.35 -9.21 -14.31
CA ILE A 96 -19.20 -8.27 -15.03
C ILE A 96 -19.37 -8.59 -16.53
N ASP A 97 -18.80 -9.70 -17.04
CA ASP A 97 -18.92 -10.06 -18.45
C ASP A 97 -20.38 -10.38 -18.84
N THR A 98 -20.91 -9.69 -19.84
CA THR A 98 -22.26 -9.91 -20.35
C THR A 98 -22.35 -9.47 -21.81
N ASP A 99 -23.25 -10.11 -22.55
CA ASP A 99 -23.58 -9.80 -23.94
C ASP A 99 -24.80 -8.85 -24.06
N VAL A 100 -25.39 -8.47 -22.94
CA VAL A 100 -26.55 -7.57 -22.90
C VAL A 100 -26.08 -6.13 -22.82
N PHE A 101 -26.17 -5.41 -23.94
CA PHE A 101 -25.83 -3.99 -24.03
C PHE A 101 -27.05 -3.06 -23.94
N GLY A 102 -26.80 -1.85 -23.45
CA GLY A 102 -27.78 -0.76 -23.31
C GLY A 102 -28.03 0.09 -24.57
N PRO A 103 -29.02 1.01 -24.54
CA PRO A 103 -29.33 1.93 -25.63
C PRO A 103 -28.16 2.84 -26.03
N VAL A 104 -27.28 3.19 -25.10
CA VAL A 104 -26.07 3.98 -25.40
C VAL A 104 -25.17 3.26 -26.41
N HIS A 105 -24.86 1.98 -26.13
CA HIS A 105 -24.01 1.16 -27.00
C HIS A 105 -24.67 0.94 -28.36
N ALA A 106 -25.98 0.68 -28.38
CA ALA A 106 -26.73 0.49 -29.61
C ALA A 106 -26.74 1.77 -30.46
N GLY A 107 -26.90 2.95 -29.85
CA GLY A 107 -26.82 4.24 -30.52
C GLY A 107 -25.43 4.53 -31.07
N ILE A 108 -24.37 4.20 -30.32
CA ILE A 108 -22.99 4.28 -30.81
C ILE A 108 -22.78 3.39 -32.03
N ALA A 109 -23.28 2.15 -31.98
CA ALA A 109 -23.16 1.20 -33.09
C ALA A 109 -23.93 1.66 -34.34
N GLU A 110 -25.09 2.33 -34.18
CA GLU A 110 -25.84 2.92 -35.30
C GLU A 110 -25.11 4.12 -35.92
N LEU A 111 -24.56 5.00 -35.09
CA LEU A 111 -23.73 6.12 -35.56
C LEU A 111 -22.47 5.60 -36.29
N ALA A 112 -21.86 4.55 -35.78
CA ALA A 112 -20.73 3.89 -36.40
C ALA A 112 -21.10 3.29 -37.78
N ALA A 113 -22.25 2.60 -37.88
CA ALA A 113 -22.74 2.02 -39.12
C ALA A 113 -23.05 3.06 -40.21
N THR A 114 -23.35 4.31 -39.81
CA THR A 114 -23.61 5.43 -40.71
C THR A 114 -22.36 6.27 -41.02
N GLY A 115 -21.17 5.82 -40.60
CA GLY A 115 -19.90 6.51 -40.86
C GLY A 115 -19.70 7.78 -40.03
N ARG A 116 -20.45 7.94 -38.92
CA ARG A 116 -20.40 9.12 -38.05
C ARG A 116 -19.40 9.01 -36.91
N VAL A 117 -18.70 7.88 -36.80
CA VAL A 117 -17.72 7.63 -35.73
C VAL A 117 -16.34 7.39 -36.33
N ALA A 118 -15.38 8.22 -35.93
CA ALA A 118 -13.98 8.10 -36.30
C ALA A 118 -13.22 7.13 -35.39
N ALA A 119 -13.53 7.16 -34.08
CA ALA A 119 -12.95 6.28 -33.07
C ALA A 119 -13.86 6.20 -31.86
N ILE A 120 -13.73 5.12 -31.09
CA ILE A 120 -14.37 4.96 -29.78
C ILE A 120 -13.28 4.80 -28.74
N ILE A 121 -13.36 5.53 -27.65
CA ILE A 121 -12.45 5.45 -26.50
C ILE A 121 -13.28 5.06 -25.29
N THR A 122 -12.80 4.14 -24.46
CA THR A 122 -13.51 3.76 -23.24
C THR A 122 -12.59 3.44 -22.08
N THR A 123 -13.01 3.83 -20.87
CA THR A 123 -12.43 3.41 -19.59
C THR A 123 -13.02 2.10 -19.09
N ASN A 124 -14.01 1.53 -19.79
CA ASN A 124 -14.73 0.36 -19.31
C ASN A 124 -13.93 -0.90 -19.63
N PHE A 125 -13.88 -1.82 -18.67
CA PHE A 125 -13.30 -3.14 -18.89
C PHE A 125 -14.21 -4.03 -19.74
N ASP A 126 -15.53 -3.88 -19.57
CA ASP A 126 -16.58 -4.68 -20.25
C ASP A 126 -16.53 -4.57 -21.77
N ARG A 127 -17.24 -5.47 -22.47
CA ARG A 127 -17.20 -5.61 -23.93
C ARG A 127 -18.43 -5.05 -24.63
N LEU A 128 -19.23 -4.22 -23.96
CA LEU A 128 -20.58 -3.90 -24.44
C LEU A 128 -20.57 -3.04 -25.71
N VAL A 129 -19.53 -2.21 -25.89
CA VAL A 129 -19.33 -1.48 -27.16
C VAL A 129 -19.07 -2.45 -28.30
N GLU A 130 -18.16 -3.40 -28.10
CA GLU A 130 -17.74 -4.41 -29.07
C GLU A 130 -18.92 -5.31 -29.45
N VAL A 131 -19.68 -5.79 -28.46
CA VAL A 131 -20.87 -6.62 -28.68
C VAL A 131 -21.93 -5.85 -29.48
N ALA A 132 -22.16 -4.57 -29.18
CA ALA A 132 -23.12 -3.76 -29.93
C ALA A 132 -22.68 -3.50 -31.38
N LEU A 133 -21.39 -3.21 -31.61
CA LEU A 133 -20.82 -3.05 -32.95
C LEU A 133 -20.94 -4.33 -33.76
N GLN A 134 -20.60 -5.47 -33.16
CA GLN A 134 -20.73 -6.79 -33.79
C GLN A 134 -22.19 -7.11 -34.14
N ALA A 135 -23.13 -6.85 -33.22
CA ALA A 135 -24.55 -7.05 -33.47
C ALA A 135 -25.07 -6.20 -34.64
N ARG A 136 -24.48 -5.01 -34.85
CA ARG A 136 -24.83 -4.12 -35.96
C ARG A 136 -24.08 -4.40 -37.26
N GLY A 137 -23.10 -5.32 -37.24
CA GLY A 137 -22.28 -5.69 -38.40
C GLY A 137 -21.22 -4.65 -38.75
N VAL A 138 -20.80 -3.83 -37.79
CA VAL A 138 -19.75 -2.81 -37.97
C VAL A 138 -18.38 -3.46 -37.78
N ALA A 139 -17.46 -3.20 -38.72
CA ALA A 139 -16.06 -3.65 -38.59
C ALA A 139 -15.29 -2.74 -37.61
N PHE A 140 -14.63 -3.34 -36.62
CA PHE A 140 -13.85 -2.62 -35.62
C PHE A 140 -12.56 -3.37 -35.25
N ALA A 141 -11.63 -2.65 -34.64
CA ALA A 141 -10.39 -3.18 -34.08
C ALA A 141 -10.21 -2.71 -32.64
N VAL A 142 -9.96 -3.63 -31.71
CA VAL A 142 -9.78 -3.32 -30.29
C VAL A 142 -8.29 -3.10 -29.98
N HIS A 143 -7.99 -2.00 -29.30
CA HIS A 143 -6.66 -1.65 -28.80
C HIS A 143 -6.73 -1.46 -27.29
N HIS A 144 -6.15 -2.38 -26.53
CA HIS A 144 -6.28 -2.41 -25.06
C HIS A 144 -4.95 -2.56 -24.32
N ASP A 145 -3.83 -2.72 -25.03
CA ASP A 145 -2.49 -2.87 -24.46
C ASP A 145 -1.48 -1.92 -25.13
N ALA A 146 -0.28 -1.79 -24.55
CA ALA A 146 0.76 -0.91 -25.05
C ALA A 146 1.17 -1.25 -26.50
N ALA A 147 1.30 -2.53 -26.82
CA ALA A 147 1.69 -2.97 -28.16
C ALA A 147 0.63 -2.61 -29.22
N ALA A 148 -0.66 -2.67 -28.89
CA ALA A 148 -1.74 -2.26 -29.77
C ALA A 148 -1.76 -0.74 -29.98
N PHE A 149 -1.42 0.05 -28.96
CA PHE A 149 -1.28 1.50 -29.10
C PHE A 149 -0.06 1.88 -29.95
N ASP A 150 1.06 1.17 -29.82
CA ASP A 150 2.25 1.37 -30.67
C ASP A 150 1.95 1.06 -32.15
N ARG A 151 1.22 -0.03 -32.41
CA ARG A 151 0.75 -0.35 -33.77
C ARG A 151 -0.18 0.73 -34.31
N LEU A 152 -1.15 1.19 -33.52
CA LEU A 152 -2.06 2.27 -33.91
C LEU A 152 -1.30 3.56 -34.25
N ALA A 153 -0.29 3.90 -33.45
CA ALA A 153 0.55 5.09 -33.68
C ALA A 153 1.42 4.98 -34.94
N THR A 154 1.83 3.77 -35.32
CA THR A 154 2.71 3.51 -36.48
C THR A 154 1.92 3.37 -37.78
N ASP A 155 0.88 2.54 -37.76
CA ASP A 155 0.13 2.14 -38.96
C ASP A 155 -1.03 3.10 -39.27
N GLY A 156 -1.40 3.95 -38.31
CA GLY A 156 -2.57 4.82 -38.40
C GLY A 156 -3.89 4.04 -38.30
N VAL A 157 -5.00 4.74 -38.49
CA VAL A 157 -6.34 4.12 -38.49
C VAL A 157 -6.62 3.54 -39.87
N ALA A 158 -6.80 2.22 -39.98
CA ALA A 158 -7.23 1.59 -41.22
C ALA A 158 -8.63 2.12 -41.61
N SER A 159 -8.78 2.70 -42.80
CA SER A 159 -10.00 3.39 -43.26
C SER A 159 -11.29 2.54 -43.25
N ALA A 160 -11.20 1.22 -43.09
CA ALA A 160 -12.34 0.29 -43.12
C ALA A 160 -12.79 -0.24 -41.74
N CYS A 161 -12.02 0.00 -40.67
CA CYS A 161 -12.34 -0.48 -39.32
C CYS A 161 -12.31 0.66 -38.31
N ILE A 162 -13.32 0.71 -37.44
CA ILE A 162 -13.35 1.71 -36.35
C ILE A 162 -12.41 1.25 -35.22
N PRO A 163 -11.47 2.08 -34.78
CA PRO A 163 -10.62 1.76 -33.64
C PRO A 163 -11.40 1.95 -32.33
N VAL A 164 -11.36 0.92 -31.48
CA VAL A 164 -11.92 0.92 -30.11
C VAL A 164 -10.75 0.89 -29.13
N LEU A 165 -10.44 2.03 -28.51
CA LEU A 165 -9.34 2.22 -27.59
C LEU A 165 -9.81 2.01 -26.14
N LYS A 166 -9.45 0.87 -25.54
CA LYS A 166 -9.75 0.55 -24.14
C LYS A 166 -8.58 0.94 -23.27
N ILE A 167 -8.63 2.15 -22.72
CA ILE A 167 -7.47 2.77 -22.09
C ILE A 167 -7.12 2.19 -20.71
N HIS A 168 -8.02 1.39 -20.13
CA HIS A 168 -7.78 0.64 -18.91
C HIS A 168 -7.70 -0.87 -19.14
N GLY A 169 -7.62 -1.34 -20.39
CA GLY A 169 -7.60 -2.76 -20.71
C GLY A 169 -8.99 -3.37 -20.96
N SER A 170 -9.03 -4.68 -21.15
CA SER A 170 -10.25 -5.44 -21.47
C SER A 170 -10.40 -6.67 -20.57
N ILE A 171 -11.61 -7.06 -20.20
CA ILE A 171 -11.83 -8.27 -19.38
C ILE A 171 -11.34 -9.58 -20.05
N GLU A 172 -11.19 -9.58 -21.38
CA GLU A 172 -10.70 -10.75 -22.14
C GLU A 172 -9.21 -10.99 -21.92
N ASP A 173 -8.49 -9.95 -21.51
CA ASP A 173 -7.06 -9.99 -21.21
C ASP A 173 -6.81 -9.33 -19.85
N ALA A 174 -6.87 -10.16 -18.80
CA ALA A 174 -6.66 -9.72 -17.42
C ALA A 174 -5.30 -9.02 -17.21
N ALA A 175 -4.27 -9.34 -18.01
CA ALA A 175 -2.96 -8.71 -17.89
C ALA A 175 -2.94 -7.27 -18.43
N SER A 176 -3.90 -6.90 -19.29
CA SER A 176 -4.06 -5.53 -19.79
C SER A 176 -4.78 -4.59 -18.83
N LEU A 177 -5.43 -5.13 -17.79
CA LEU A 177 -6.29 -4.36 -16.88
C LEU A 177 -5.46 -3.38 -16.04
N VAL A 178 -5.92 -2.13 -16.02
CA VAL A 178 -5.33 -1.03 -15.25
C VAL A 178 -6.33 -0.59 -14.18
N ASP A 179 -6.19 -1.16 -12.99
CA ASP A 179 -7.16 -0.97 -11.89
C ASP A 179 -6.49 -0.55 -10.57
N THR A 180 -5.22 -0.90 -10.38
CA THR A 180 -4.49 -0.56 -9.15
C THR A 180 -3.98 0.89 -9.17
N LEU A 181 -3.84 1.49 -7.99
CA LEU A 181 -3.25 2.83 -7.83
C LEU A 181 -1.85 2.89 -8.45
N ARG A 182 -1.04 1.85 -8.22
CA ARG A 182 0.28 1.66 -8.80
C ARG A 182 0.30 1.79 -10.32
N GLN A 183 -0.62 1.10 -11.01
CA GLN A 183 -0.75 1.17 -12.46
C GLN A 183 -1.25 2.54 -12.95
N ARG A 184 -2.10 3.23 -12.19
CA ARG A 184 -2.57 4.58 -12.52
C ARG A 184 -1.44 5.61 -12.42
N LEU A 185 -0.65 5.54 -11.37
CA LEU A 185 0.47 6.45 -11.11
C LEU A 185 1.68 6.25 -12.02
N THR A 186 1.87 5.04 -12.55
CA THR A 186 2.90 4.79 -13.59
C THR A 186 2.63 5.60 -14.87
N GLY A 187 1.40 6.09 -15.05
CA GLY A 187 0.98 6.84 -16.22
C GLY A 187 0.50 5.95 -17.35
N ARG A 188 0.48 6.49 -18.57
CA ARG A 188 0.03 5.80 -19.78
C ARG A 188 1.15 5.75 -20.82
N PRO A 189 1.18 4.73 -21.70
CA PRO A 189 2.16 4.68 -22.78
C PRO A 189 2.15 5.96 -23.62
N ALA A 190 3.33 6.45 -24.01
CA ALA A 190 3.45 7.66 -24.82
C ALA A 190 2.73 7.53 -26.18
N SER A 191 2.69 6.32 -26.75
CA SER A 191 1.95 6.01 -27.97
C SER A 191 0.44 6.19 -27.82
N LEU A 192 -0.14 5.80 -26.68
CA LEU A 192 -1.54 6.06 -26.38
C LEU A 192 -1.79 7.58 -26.32
N GLN A 193 -0.97 8.32 -25.59
CA GLN A 193 -1.13 9.79 -25.49
C GLN A 193 -1.02 10.47 -26.85
N ALA A 194 -0.07 10.04 -27.70
CA ALA A 194 0.07 10.56 -29.06
C ALA A 194 -1.17 10.27 -29.92
N ALA A 195 -1.71 9.04 -29.85
CA ALA A 195 -2.91 8.66 -30.57
C ALA A 195 -4.14 9.47 -30.10
N LEU A 196 -4.33 9.64 -28.79
CA LEU A 196 -5.42 10.44 -28.23
C LEU A 196 -5.31 11.91 -28.64
N ARG A 197 -4.11 12.50 -28.58
CA ARG A 197 -3.88 13.88 -29.03
C ARG A 197 -4.21 14.04 -30.52
N ALA A 198 -3.79 13.11 -31.37
CA ALA A 198 -4.11 13.13 -32.79
C ALA A 198 -5.64 13.11 -33.03
N LEU A 199 -6.37 12.26 -32.31
CA LEU A 199 -7.83 12.19 -32.37
C LEU A 199 -8.50 13.49 -31.88
N LEU A 200 -8.00 14.11 -30.81
CA LEU A 200 -8.48 15.39 -30.27
C LEU A 200 -8.30 16.56 -31.24
N VAL A 201 -7.20 16.58 -31.98
CA VAL A 201 -6.88 17.63 -32.97
C VAL A 201 -7.68 17.45 -34.26
N GLN A 202 -8.02 16.21 -34.62
CA GLN A 202 -8.71 15.92 -35.88
C GLN A 202 -10.23 15.97 -35.76
N HIS A 203 -10.79 15.53 -34.63
CA HIS A 203 -12.22 15.30 -34.47
C HIS A 203 -12.78 15.95 -33.21
N HIS A 204 -14.08 16.28 -33.26
CA HIS A 204 -14.82 16.69 -32.07
C HIS A 204 -15.14 15.46 -31.20
N TRP A 205 -14.92 15.58 -29.89
CA TRP A 205 -15.16 14.49 -28.94
C TRP A 205 -16.55 14.57 -28.31
N LEU A 206 -17.19 13.43 -28.11
CA LEU A 206 -18.45 13.31 -27.39
C LEU A 206 -18.28 12.39 -26.19
N PHE A 207 -18.39 12.93 -24.97
CA PHE A 207 -18.33 12.15 -23.74
C PHE A 207 -19.73 11.66 -23.34
N LEU A 208 -19.86 10.35 -23.13
CA LEU A 208 -21.10 9.66 -22.79
C LEU A 208 -20.87 8.74 -21.58
N GLY A 209 -21.67 8.91 -20.52
CA GLY A 209 -21.62 8.04 -19.34
C GLY A 209 -20.30 8.10 -18.55
N PHE A 210 -19.42 9.06 -18.85
CA PHE A 210 -18.19 9.30 -18.10
C PHE A 210 -18.43 10.35 -17.02
N SER A 211 -18.01 10.07 -15.78
CA SER A 211 -18.24 11.00 -14.65
C SER A 211 -17.25 12.16 -14.63
N GLY A 212 -16.08 12.00 -15.24
CA GLY A 212 -14.98 12.96 -15.16
C GLY A 212 -14.25 12.98 -13.81
N ALA A 213 -14.46 11.96 -12.96
CA ALA A 213 -13.80 11.87 -11.67
C ALA A 213 -12.26 11.83 -11.78
N ASP A 214 -11.72 11.24 -12.85
CA ASP A 214 -10.27 11.17 -13.10
C ASP A 214 -9.63 12.56 -13.25
N PHE A 215 -10.37 13.56 -13.78
CA PHE A 215 -9.86 14.93 -13.92
C PHE A 215 -9.68 15.66 -12.59
N SER A 216 -10.35 15.21 -11.53
CA SER A 216 -10.15 15.75 -10.18
C SER A 216 -8.85 15.24 -9.56
N TYR A 217 -8.35 14.09 -10.02
CA TYR A 217 -7.08 13.50 -9.56
C TYR A 217 -5.90 13.95 -10.41
N ASP A 218 -6.03 13.85 -11.73
CA ASP A 218 -5.06 14.34 -12.72
C ASP A 218 -5.77 15.35 -13.63
N PRO A 219 -5.56 16.67 -13.43
CA PRO A 219 -6.17 17.70 -14.27
C PRO A 219 -5.85 17.56 -15.76
N ASN A 220 -4.74 16.90 -16.11
CA ASN A 220 -4.34 16.62 -17.48
C ASN A 220 -4.49 15.13 -17.84
N TYR A 221 -5.46 14.45 -17.22
CA TYR A 221 -5.75 13.05 -17.51
C TYR A 221 -5.88 12.82 -19.03
N LEU A 222 -5.10 11.86 -19.54
CA LEU A 222 -4.99 11.51 -20.97
C LEU A 222 -4.49 12.62 -21.90
N GLY A 223 -3.87 13.67 -21.37
CA GLY A 223 -3.33 14.80 -22.15
C GLY A 223 -4.42 15.71 -22.71
N ILE A 224 -5.66 15.61 -22.23
CA ILE A 224 -6.81 16.35 -22.78
C ILE A 224 -6.65 17.85 -22.47
N LEU A 225 -6.20 18.22 -21.27
CA LEU A 225 -6.01 19.62 -20.91
C LEU A 225 -4.92 20.29 -21.77
N ASP A 226 -3.80 19.61 -21.99
CA ASP A 226 -2.69 20.10 -22.82
C ASP A 226 -3.03 20.18 -24.32
N ALA A 227 -4.07 19.48 -24.77
CA ALA A 227 -4.52 19.53 -26.14
C ALA A 227 -5.46 20.70 -26.43
N ALA A 228 -5.90 21.47 -25.43
CA ALA A 228 -6.98 22.46 -25.55
C ALA A 228 -6.78 23.51 -26.68
N ASP A 229 -5.56 23.98 -26.87
CA ASP A 229 -5.27 25.02 -27.87
C ASP A 229 -5.42 24.50 -29.31
N ASP A 230 -5.02 23.25 -29.54
CA ASP A 230 -5.01 22.63 -30.86
C ASP A 230 -6.24 21.76 -31.14
N ALA A 231 -6.97 21.35 -30.09
CA ALA A 231 -8.11 20.45 -30.19
C ALA A 231 -9.28 21.10 -30.95
N ARG A 232 -10.08 20.26 -31.64
CA ARG A 232 -11.34 20.68 -32.26
C ARG A 232 -12.37 21.11 -31.23
N GLY A 233 -12.44 20.39 -30.13
CA GLY A 233 -13.42 20.62 -29.07
C GLY A 233 -14.05 19.34 -28.57
N PHE A 234 -14.95 19.48 -27.59
CA PHE A 234 -15.74 18.37 -27.09
C PHE A 234 -17.12 18.79 -26.61
N THR A 235 -18.04 17.83 -26.61
CA THR A 235 -19.33 17.91 -25.94
C THR A 235 -19.35 16.89 -24.80
N PHE A 236 -19.72 17.34 -23.62
CA PHE A 236 -19.82 16.50 -22.43
C PHE A 236 -21.29 16.35 -22.04
N LEU A 237 -21.83 15.14 -22.20
CA LEU A 237 -23.18 14.83 -21.75
C LEU A 237 -23.15 14.44 -20.27
N ALA A 238 -23.48 15.39 -19.41
CA ALA A 238 -23.70 15.14 -17.99
C ALA A 238 -25.11 14.58 -17.76
N ARG A 239 -25.20 13.61 -16.86
CA ARG A 239 -26.47 12.98 -16.49
C ARG A 239 -27.38 13.99 -15.78
N GLU A 240 -28.62 14.10 -16.23
CA GLU A 240 -29.62 14.95 -15.60
C GLU A 240 -29.75 14.67 -14.09
N GLY A 241 -29.84 15.74 -13.29
CA GLY A 241 -29.94 15.67 -11.82
C GLY A 241 -28.65 15.27 -11.09
N SER A 242 -27.55 15.00 -11.79
CA SER A 242 -26.26 14.68 -11.16
C SER A 242 -25.34 15.89 -11.10
N PRO A 243 -24.54 16.08 -10.02
CA PRO A 243 -23.56 17.15 -9.96
C PRO A 243 -22.44 16.91 -10.97
N VAL A 244 -22.00 17.99 -11.62
CA VAL A 244 -20.86 17.97 -12.54
C VAL A 244 -19.57 18.09 -11.74
N GLN A 245 -18.59 17.22 -12.03
CA GLN A 245 -17.31 17.20 -11.32
C GLN A 245 -16.50 18.48 -11.58
N GLN A 246 -15.77 18.96 -10.56
CA GLN A 246 -14.97 20.18 -10.66
C GLN A 246 -13.95 20.11 -11.80
N GLY A 247 -13.27 18.97 -11.98
CA GLY A 247 -12.32 18.76 -13.07
C GLY A 247 -12.94 18.96 -14.46
N VAL A 248 -14.19 18.53 -14.67
CA VAL A 248 -14.91 18.74 -15.93
C VAL A 248 -15.21 20.22 -16.13
N THR A 249 -15.69 20.92 -15.10
CA THR A 249 -15.95 22.36 -15.16
C THR A 249 -14.69 23.16 -15.50
N SER A 250 -13.55 22.81 -14.89
CA SER A 250 -12.24 23.40 -15.19
C SER A 250 -11.82 23.15 -16.63
N LEU A 251 -12.03 21.93 -17.15
CA LEU A 251 -11.71 21.58 -18.53
C LEU A 251 -12.58 22.34 -19.54
N VAL A 252 -13.88 22.44 -19.31
CA VAL A 252 -14.81 23.24 -20.14
C VAL A 252 -14.36 24.70 -20.16
N THR A 253 -13.98 25.24 -19.00
CA THR A 253 -13.46 26.61 -18.89
C THR A 253 -12.18 26.79 -19.70
N ARG A 254 -11.25 25.82 -19.65
CA ARG A 254 -9.99 25.86 -20.41
C ARG A 254 -10.19 25.82 -21.94
N TYR A 255 -11.22 25.12 -22.40
CA TYR A 255 -11.54 24.98 -23.82
C TYR A 255 -12.39 26.14 -24.38
N GLY A 256 -13.09 26.89 -23.51
CA GLY A 256 -13.95 28.00 -23.92
C GLY A 256 -15.00 27.58 -24.94
N ASP A 257 -15.10 28.32 -26.05
CA ASP A 257 -16.13 28.12 -27.09
C ASP A 257 -16.03 26.78 -27.86
N LYS A 258 -14.97 26.00 -27.61
CA LYS A 258 -14.75 24.66 -28.16
C LYS A 258 -15.34 23.55 -27.28
N ALA A 259 -15.75 23.86 -26.05
CA ALA A 259 -16.38 22.89 -25.16
C ALA A 259 -17.86 23.20 -24.95
N THR A 260 -18.67 22.16 -24.82
CA THR A 260 -20.10 22.31 -24.48
C THR A 260 -20.48 21.27 -23.44
N LEU A 261 -21.02 21.73 -22.31
CA LEU A 261 -21.58 20.89 -21.27
C LEU A 261 -23.11 20.84 -21.44
N ILE A 262 -23.66 19.64 -21.59
CA ILE A 262 -25.09 19.42 -21.81
C ILE A 262 -25.62 18.51 -20.71
N MET A 263 -26.78 18.84 -20.15
CA MET A 263 -27.53 17.94 -19.27
C MET A 263 -28.54 17.15 -20.10
N GLY A 264 -28.62 15.83 -19.93
CA GLY A 264 -29.63 15.04 -20.63
C GLY A 264 -29.76 13.59 -20.13
N ASP A 265 -30.76 12.90 -20.66
CA ASP A 265 -30.96 11.47 -20.43
C ASP A 265 -30.06 10.64 -21.35
N LEU A 266 -29.08 9.98 -20.75
CA LEU A 266 -28.15 9.12 -21.46
C LEU A 266 -28.85 8.02 -22.28
N CYS A 267 -30.06 7.59 -21.89
CA CYS A 267 -30.81 6.53 -22.58
C CYS A 267 -31.32 6.96 -23.95
N THR A 268 -31.78 8.21 -24.09
CA THR A 268 -32.46 8.67 -25.31
C THR A 268 -31.67 9.72 -26.08
N TRP A 269 -30.72 10.40 -25.43
CA TRP A 269 -30.06 11.59 -26.00
C TRP A 269 -29.44 11.36 -27.38
N LEU A 270 -28.75 10.22 -27.59
CA LEU A 270 -28.20 9.89 -28.91
C LEU A 270 -29.30 9.74 -29.96
N SER A 271 -30.36 9.00 -29.64
CA SER A 271 -31.48 8.77 -30.56
C SER A 271 -32.20 10.07 -30.91
N ASP A 272 -32.48 10.89 -29.91
CA ASP A 272 -33.21 12.15 -30.07
C ASP A 272 -32.37 13.18 -30.83
N ASN A 273 -31.10 13.34 -30.46
CA ASN A 273 -30.22 14.36 -31.04
C ASN A 273 -29.81 14.02 -32.48
N PHE A 274 -29.57 12.74 -32.79
CA PHE A 274 -29.15 12.30 -34.12
C PHE A 274 -30.29 11.73 -34.98
N ALA A 275 -31.53 11.79 -34.49
CA ALA A 275 -32.71 11.21 -35.14
C ALA A 275 -32.48 9.74 -35.57
N LEU A 276 -31.90 8.94 -34.67
CA LEU A 276 -31.58 7.54 -34.95
C LEU A 276 -32.87 6.72 -35.09
N PRO A 277 -32.87 5.66 -35.92
CA PRO A 277 -33.98 4.71 -35.96
C PRO A 277 -34.17 4.02 -34.60
N ALA A 278 -35.31 3.35 -34.44
CA ALA A 278 -35.56 2.52 -33.27
C ALA A 278 -34.43 1.50 -33.09
N LEU A 279 -33.71 1.61 -31.97
CA LEU A 279 -32.52 0.81 -31.70
C LEU A 279 -32.89 -0.63 -31.37
N ALA A 280 -32.24 -1.59 -32.03
CA ALA A 280 -32.39 -2.99 -31.73
C ALA A 280 -31.61 -3.33 -30.45
N LEU A 281 -32.33 -3.61 -29.37
CA LEU A 281 -31.75 -4.03 -28.09
C LEU A 281 -31.86 -5.55 -27.91
N PRO A 282 -30.91 -6.19 -27.20
CA PRO A 282 -31.04 -7.58 -26.78
C PRO A 282 -32.32 -7.78 -25.97
N SER A 283 -32.93 -8.97 -26.08
CA SER A 283 -34.14 -9.29 -25.31
C SER A 283 -33.87 -9.18 -23.81
N ALA A 284 -34.54 -8.23 -23.16
CA ALA A 284 -34.48 -8.03 -21.71
C ALA A 284 -35.42 -8.97 -20.94
N ALA A 285 -36.04 -9.97 -21.58
CA ALA A 285 -37.09 -10.78 -20.99
C ALA A 285 -36.66 -11.42 -19.66
N GLY A 286 -37.22 -10.91 -18.55
CA GLY A 286 -36.94 -11.36 -17.18
C GLY A 286 -35.67 -10.80 -16.53
N ARG A 287 -34.89 -9.95 -17.21
CA ARG A 287 -33.68 -9.33 -16.65
C ARG A 287 -33.99 -7.95 -16.07
N THR A 288 -34.03 -7.88 -14.74
CA THR A 288 -34.10 -6.60 -14.00
C THR A 288 -32.70 -6.18 -13.54
N PRO A 289 -32.49 -4.89 -13.18
CA PRO A 289 -31.23 -4.45 -12.58
C PRO A 289 -30.82 -5.27 -11.35
N GLU A 290 -31.80 -5.73 -10.56
CA GLU A 290 -31.57 -6.60 -9.40
C GLU A 290 -31.01 -7.96 -9.81
N LEU A 291 -31.55 -8.56 -10.89
CA LEU A 291 -31.04 -9.83 -11.40
C LEU A 291 -29.62 -9.68 -11.95
N ALA A 292 -29.33 -8.61 -12.70
CA ALA A 292 -27.99 -8.34 -13.21
C ALA A 292 -26.96 -8.23 -12.07
N ARG A 293 -27.31 -7.50 -11.00
CA ARG A 293 -26.49 -7.39 -9.78
C ARG A 293 -26.32 -8.73 -9.07
N SER A 294 -27.36 -9.55 -8.99
CA SER A 294 -27.29 -10.90 -8.40
C SER A 294 -26.32 -11.79 -9.17
N VAL A 295 -26.35 -11.79 -10.50
CA VAL A 295 -25.44 -12.60 -11.34
C VAL A 295 -23.99 -12.17 -11.14
N VAL A 296 -23.73 -10.86 -11.04
CA VAL A 296 -22.37 -10.36 -10.75
C VAL A 296 -21.92 -10.83 -9.36
N ARG A 297 -22.78 -10.74 -8.34
CA ARG A 297 -22.49 -11.26 -7.00
C ARG A 297 -22.15 -12.76 -7.02
N ASP A 298 -22.98 -13.59 -7.64
CA ASP A 298 -22.75 -15.05 -7.68
C ASP A 298 -21.38 -15.39 -8.29
N ARG A 299 -20.94 -14.61 -9.28
CA ARG A 299 -19.62 -14.76 -9.92
C ARG A 299 -18.47 -14.26 -9.04
N ILE A 300 -18.68 -13.17 -8.29
CA ILE A 300 -17.70 -12.70 -7.29
C ILE A 300 -17.58 -13.74 -6.16
N ASP A 301 -18.68 -14.33 -5.71
CA ASP A 301 -18.69 -15.41 -4.71
C ASP A 301 -17.93 -16.63 -5.23
N ALA A 302 -18.11 -16.99 -6.50
CA ALA A 302 -17.33 -18.06 -7.13
C ALA A 302 -15.83 -17.73 -7.23
N TRP A 303 -15.46 -16.49 -7.56
CA TRP A 303 -14.07 -16.05 -7.57
C TRP A 303 -13.46 -16.10 -6.16
N THR A 304 -14.10 -15.52 -5.14
CA THR A 304 -13.60 -15.56 -3.76
C THR A 304 -13.44 -16.99 -3.25
N ALA A 305 -14.38 -17.88 -3.57
CA ALA A 305 -14.27 -19.30 -3.23
C ALA A 305 -13.07 -19.97 -3.93
N SER A 306 -12.77 -19.59 -5.17
CA SER A 306 -11.66 -20.15 -5.95
C SER A 306 -10.27 -19.76 -5.41
N LEU A 307 -10.15 -18.63 -4.71
CA LEU A 307 -8.91 -18.22 -4.04
C LEU A 307 -8.55 -19.11 -2.85
N GLY A 308 -9.56 -19.68 -2.20
CA GLY A 308 -9.42 -20.40 -0.94
C GLY A 308 -9.29 -19.50 0.29
N PRO A 309 -9.50 -20.06 1.50
CA PRO A 309 -9.69 -19.29 2.72
C PRO A 309 -8.45 -18.49 3.14
N ILE A 310 -7.25 -19.01 2.90
CA ILE A 310 -6.01 -18.36 3.31
C ILE A 310 -5.73 -17.08 2.50
N ALA A 311 -5.98 -17.12 1.19
CA ALA A 311 -5.86 -15.94 0.33
C ALA A 311 -6.85 -14.84 0.75
N VAL A 312 -8.10 -15.22 1.04
CA VAL A 312 -9.13 -14.29 1.52
C VAL A 312 -8.72 -13.67 2.87
N VAL A 313 -8.18 -14.46 3.79
CA VAL A 313 -7.66 -13.95 5.07
C VAL A 313 -6.54 -12.94 4.86
N ASN A 314 -5.59 -13.21 3.96
CA ASN A 314 -4.51 -12.28 3.63
C ASN A 314 -5.06 -10.94 3.12
N ILE A 315 -5.98 -10.99 2.15
CA ILE A 315 -6.64 -9.80 1.59
C ILE A 315 -7.32 -8.98 2.68
N LEU A 316 -8.17 -9.61 3.50
CA LEU A 316 -8.89 -8.87 4.54
C LEU A 316 -7.94 -8.29 5.59
N CYS A 317 -6.87 -8.99 5.96
CA CYS A 317 -5.88 -8.45 6.89
C CYS A 317 -5.19 -7.22 6.31
N ALA A 318 -4.76 -7.25 5.04
CA ALA A 318 -4.17 -6.09 4.38
C ALA A 318 -5.11 -4.88 4.39
N LEU A 319 -6.39 -5.09 4.05
CA LEU A 319 -7.42 -4.04 4.08
C LEU A 319 -7.67 -3.50 5.49
N LEU A 320 -7.81 -4.38 6.50
CA LEU A 320 -8.08 -3.98 7.90
C LEU A 320 -6.99 -3.08 8.48
N ARG A 321 -5.73 -3.34 8.15
CA ARG A 321 -4.60 -2.51 8.61
C ARG A 321 -4.67 -1.09 8.07
N THR A 322 -5.21 -0.88 6.85
CA THR A 322 -5.38 0.48 6.29
C THR A 322 -6.48 1.29 6.97
N VAL A 323 -7.35 0.64 7.73
CA VAL A 323 -8.41 1.29 8.52
C VAL A 323 -8.14 1.26 10.02
N THR A 324 -6.86 1.10 10.40
CA THR A 324 -6.39 1.11 11.80
C THR A 324 -7.02 0.01 12.66
N MET A 325 -7.37 -1.12 12.04
CA MET A 325 -7.89 -2.31 12.72
C MET A 325 -6.82 -3.41 12.83
N ASP A 326 -5.57 -3.02 13.14
CA ASP A 326 -4.42 -3.93 13.25
C ASP A 326 -4.67 -5.06 14.26
N ASP A 327 -5.32 -4.78 15.39
CA ASP A 327 -5.67 -5.81 16.40
C ASP A 327 -6.63 -6.86 15.84
N HIS A 328 -7.59 -6.45 14.99
CA HIS A 328 -8.53 -7.36 14.35
C HIS A 328 -7.84 -8.22 13.28
N ALA A 329 -6.92 -7.61 12.51
CA ALA A 329 -6.09 -8.33 11.56
C ALA A 329 -5.20 -9.36 12.28
N PHE A 330 -4.51 -8.96 13.35
CA PHE A 330 -3.71 -9.85 14.19
C PHE A 330 -4.55 -11.00 14.75
N TRP A 331 -5.73 -10.70 15.29
CA TRP A 331 -6.61 -11.72 15.84
C TRP A 331 -7.13 -12.70 14.78
N LEU A 332 -7.46 -12.22 13.58
CA LEU A 332 -7.85 -13.06 12.45
C LEU A 332 -6.72 -13.99 12.01
N LEU A 333 -5.49 -13.47 11.88
CA LEU A 333 -4.30 -14.28 11.57
C LEU A 333 -4.09 -15.35 12.65
N ARG A 334 -4.06 -14.95 13.92
CA ARG A 334 -3.85 -15.85 15.06
C ARG A 334 -4.91 -16.96 15.15
N LYS A 335 -6.20 -16.62 14.99
CA LYS A 335 -7.28 -17.62 15.05
C LYS A 335 -7.27 -18.54 13.84
N THR A 336 -6.89 -18.03 12.67
CA THR A 336 -6.67 -18.88 11.49
C THR A 336 -5.60 -19.93 11.77
N TRP A 337 -4.48 -19.54 12.38
CA TRP A 337 -3.39 -20.45 12.75
C TRP A 337 -3.84 -21.51 13.76
N ARG A 338 -4.50 -21.08 14.85
CA ARG A 338 -4.81 -21.97 15.99
C ARG A 338 -6.08 -22.79 15.83
N SER A 339 -7.03 -22.38 15.00
CA SER A 339 -8.40 -22.89 15.11
C SER A 339 -9.12 -23.18 13.80
N TYR A 340 -8.78 -22.50 12.71
CA TYR A 340 -9.57 -22.61 11.47
C TYR A 340 -8.87 -23.37 10.35
N ARG A 341 -7.54 -23.34 10.29
CA ARG A 341 -6.80 -24.01 9.23
C ARG A 341 -6.91 -25.52 9.27
N SER A 342 -6.91 -26.10 8.09
CA SER A 342 -6.80 -27.52 7.79
C SER A 342 -5.42 -27.85 7.20
N GLY A 343 -5.13 -29.13 7.01
CA GLY A 343 -3.86 -29.56 6.40
C GLY A 343 -3.70 -29.17 4.92
N SER A 344 -4.78 -28.89 4.20
CA SER A 344 -4.71 -28.39 2.81
C SER A 344 -4.37 -26.90 2.75
N ASP A 345 -4.63 -26.16 3.82
CA ASP A 345 -4.40 -24.71 3.90
C ASP A 345 -2.92 -24.35 4.13
N THR A 346 -2.06 -25.34 4.39
CA THR A 346 -0.66 -25.12 4.79
C THR A 346 0.34 -25.29 3.64
N ARG A 347 -0.07 -24.97 2.40
CA ARG A 347 0.75 -25.13 1.18
C ARG A 347 0.50 -24.00 0.19
N GLY A 348 1.46 -23.81 -0.72
CA GLY A 348 1.35 -22.86 -1.82
C GLY A 348 1.66 -21.40 -1.45
N SER A 349 1.55 -20.52 -2.44
CA SER A 349 1.91 -19.10 -2.34
C SER A 349 1.08 -18.36 -1.28
N SER A 350 -0.23 -18.58 -1.22
CA SER A 350 -1.10 -17.93 -0.24
C SER A 350 -0.72 -18.29 1.20
N TYR A 351 -0.28 -19.53 1.45
CA TYR A 351 0.21 -19.93 2.77
C TYR A 351 1.57 -19.30 3.10
N ALA A 352 2.49 -19.22 2.13
CA ALA A 352 3.75 -18.52 2.33
C ALA A 352 3.51 -17.03 2.64
N ARG A 353 2.60 -16.38 1.92
CA ARG A 353 2.17 -15.00 2.17
C ARG A 353 1.50 -14.84 3.53
N TYR A 354 0.66 -15.80 3.93
CA TYR A 354 0.06 -15.82 5.26
C TYR A 354 1.09 -15.92 6.38
N ASN A 355 2.08 -16.81 6.25
CA ASN A 355 3.16 -16.91 7.23
C ASN A 355 3.97 -15.60 7.29
N TYR A 356 4.22 -14.96 6.15
CA TYR A 356 4.85 -13.63 6.14
C TYR A 356 4.03 -12.59 6.90
N ASN A 357 2.74 -12.45 6.58
CA ASN A 357 1.85 -11.47 7.22
C ASN A 357 1.72 -11.72 8.72
N TYR A 358 1.60 -12.98 9.14
CA TYR A 358 1.49 -13.31 10.56
C TYR A 358 2.82 -13.12 11.31
N GLY A 359 3.94 -13.49 10.70
CA GLY A 359 5.28 -13.21 11.23
C GLY A 359 5.51 -11.70 11.40
N LEU A 360 5.10 -10.90 10.41
CA LEU A 360 5.19 -9.43 10.47
C LEU A 360 4.37 -8.88 11.64
N SER A 361 3.10 -9.28 11.78
CA SER A 361 2.28 -8.83 12.91
C SER A 361 2.83 -9.30 14.26
N LEU A 362 3.39 -10.51 14.36
CA LEU A 362 4.05 -10.97 15.59
C LEU A 362 5.26 -10.09 15.94
N MET A 363 6.12 -9.83 14.95
CA MET A 363 7.31 -8.99 15.13
C MET A 363 6.95 -7.56 15.52
N GLU A 364 5.93 -6.97 14.90
CA GLU A 364 5.42 -5.62 15.22
C GLU A 364 4.93 -5.52 16.68
N HIS A 365 4.43 -6.61 17.24
CA HIS A 365 4.05 -6.70 18.66
C HIS A 365 5.19 -7.19 19.58
N GLY A 366 6.41 -7.39 19.04
CA GLY A 366 7.58 -7.82 19.81
C GLY A 366 7.70 -9.31 20.08
N PHE A 367 6.87 -10.14 19.44
CA PHE A 367 6.94 -11.60 19.52
C PHE A 367 7.94 -12.12 18.49
N ILE A 368 9.24 -12.00 18.80
CA ILE A 368 10.31 -12.26 17.83
C ILE A 368 10.66 -13.74 17.76
N GLY A 369 11.05 -14.34 18.88
CA GLY A 369 11.48 -15.73 18.97
C GLY A 369 10.83 -16.44 20.15
N ASN A 370 10.83 -17.78 20.13
CA ASN A 370 10.33 -18.57 21.23
C ASN A 370 11.26 -18.45 22.47
N PRO A 371 10.80 -17.88 23.59
CA PRO A 371 11.62 -17.75 24.80
C PRO A 371 11.88 -19.10 25.49
N VAL A 372 11.15 -20.16 25.12
CA VAL A 372 11.26 -21.49 25.71
C VAL A 372 12.17 -22.34 24.82
N VAL A 373 13.26 -22.85 25.38
CA VAL A 373 14.12 -23.83 24.70
C VAL A 373 13.52 -25.22 24.88
N ARG A 374 13.32 -25.97 23.79
CA ARG A 374 12.80 -27.35 23.89
C ARG A 374 13.83 -28.25 24.56
N ALA A 375 13.48 -28.83 25.70
CA ALA A 375 14.30 -29.81 26.38
C ALA A 375 14.57 -31.02 25.47
N ALA A 376 15.76 -31.60 25.58
CA ALA A 376 16.17 -32.73 24.73
C ALA A 376 15.25 -33.96 24.88
N ASP A 377 14.69 -34.15 26.08
CA ASP A 377 13.73 -35.20 26.41
C ASP A 377 12.26 -34.83 26.13
N CYS A 378 12.02 -33.63 25.61
CA CYS A 378 10.68 -33.08 25.36
C CYS A 378 9.79 -32.95 26.61
N SER A 379 10.37 -32.91 27.81
CA SER A 379 9.62 -32.74 29.07
C SER A 379 8.82 -31.43 29.15
N ASN A 380 9.31 -30.36 28.51
CA ASN A 380 8.64 -29.06 28.42
C ASN A 380 7.90 -28.82 27.09
N LEU A 381 7.56 -29.88 26.36
CA LEU A 381 6.97 -29.75 25.01
C LEU A 381 5.68 -28.92 24.98
N ALA A 382 4.86 -28.98 26.02
CA ALA A 382 3.61 -28.22 26.09
C ALA A 382 3.86 -26.71 26.18
N GLU A 383 4.75 -26.30 27.09
CA GLU A 383 5.19 -24.91 27.28
C GLU A 383 5.89 -24.39 26.02
N TRP A 384 6.78 -25.19 25.44
CA TRP A 384 7.45 -24.87 24.18
C TRP A 384 6.46 -24.64 23.04
N LYS A 385 5.45 -25.51 22.90
CA LYS A 385 4.43 -25.40 21.85
C LYS A 385 3.56 -24.16 22.02
N ASP A 386 3.19 -23.81 23.25
CA ASP A 386 2.38 -22.61 23.49
C ASP A 386 3.14 -21.33 23.16
N ALA A 387 4.45 -21.31 23.43
CA ALA A 387 5.33 -20.22 23.07
C ALA A 387 5.69 -20.19 21.56
N ALA A 388 5.75 -21.35 20.90
CA ALA A 388 6.08 -21.45 19.47
C ALA A 388 5.02 -20.81 18.55
N ASP A 389 3.78 -20.66 19.02
CA ASP A 389 2.72 -19.95 18.29
C ASP A 389 2.96 -18.42 18.22
N HIS A 390 3.91 -17.91 19.00
CA HIS A 390 4.29 -16.49 19.07
C HIS A 390 5.75 -16.27 18.62
N ASP A 391 6.21 -17.04 17.64
CA ASP A 391 7.60 -16.99 17.15
C ASP A 391 7.65 -16.47 15.71
N ALA A 392 7.81 -15.16 15.53
CA ALA A 392 7.91 -14.54 14.21
C ALA A 392 9.01 -15.17 13.35
N THR A 393 10.16 -15.55 13.94
CA THR A 393 11.27 -16.15 13.20
C THR A 393 10.87 -17.44 12.50
N GLN A 394 10.08 -18.31 13.16
CA GLN A 394 9.59 -19.54 12.54
C GLN A 394 8.61 -19.28 11.39
N PHE A 395 7.80 -18.22 11.48
CA PHE A 395 6.87 -17.85 10.42
C PHE A 395 7.61 -17.29 9.21
N PHE A 396 8.59 -16.42 9.42
CA PHE A 396 9.45 -15.92 8.34
C PHE A 396 10.26 -17.03 7.69
N GLN A 397 10.84 -17.95 8.47
CA GLN A 397 11.57 -19.10 7.95
C GLN A 397 10.67 -19.98 7.08
N ARG A 398 9.46 -20.33 7.56
CA ARG A 398 8.47 -21.08 6.78
C ARG A 398 8.10 -20.37 5.48
N SER A 399 7.85 -19.07 5.55
CA SER A 399 7.50 -18.26 4.37
C SER A 399 8.63 -18.24 3.33
N HIS A 400 9.87 -18.03 3.79
CA HIS A 400 11.06 -18.01 2.95
C HIS A 400 11.32 -19.37 2.29
N ASP A 401 11.26 -20.46 3.06
CA ASP A 401 11.55 -21.82 2.58
C ASP A 401 10.47 -22.37 1.63
N THR A 402 9.20 -22.09 1.93
CA THR A 402 8.07 -22.70 1.19
C THR A 402 7.59 -21.88 0.00
N GLY A 403 7.86 -20.56 -0.01
CA GLY A 403 7.32 -19.65 -1.01
C GLY A 403 8.32 -18.70 -1.65
N ALA A 404 9.63 -18.89 -1.43
CA ALA A 404 10.72 -18.05 -1.97
C ALA A 404 10.50 -16.54 -1.82
N LEU A 405 9.75 -16.11 -0.79
CA LEU A 405 9.57 -14.70 -0.48
C LEU A 405 10.87 -14.16 0.13
N HIS A 406 11.66 -13.48 -0.69
CA HIS A 406 12.93 -12.89 -0.26
C HIS A 406 12.73 -11.93 0.92
N VAL A 407 11.66 -11.11 0.89
CA VAL A 407 11.33 -10.21 2.00
C VAL A 407 11.16 -10.94 3.35
N ALA A 408 10.63 -12.17 3.36
CA ALA A 408 10.52 -12.94 4.60
C ALA A 408 11.91 -13.30 5.16
N GLY A 409 12.87 -13.64 4.29
CA GLY A 409 14.26 -13.84 4.70
C GLY A 409 14.93 -12.57 5.24
N ALA A 410 14.61 -11.40 4.67
CA ALA A 410 15.09 -10.12 5.17
C ALA A 410 14.47 -9.75 6.54
N GLN A 411 13.18 -10.03 6.74
CA GLN A 411 12.55 -9.87 8.05
C GLN A 411 13.10 -10.84 9.10
N LEU A 412 13.42 -12.08 8.71
CA LEU A 412 14.14 -13.01 9.56
C LEU A 412 15.50 -12.44 9.99
N ALA A 413 16.25 -11.82 9.06
CA ALA A 413 17.49 -11.13 9.39
C ALA A 413 17.28 -9.99 10.40
N ALA A 414 16.21 -9.20 10.24
CA ALA A 414 15.86 -8.15 11.19
C ALA A 414 15.54 -8.72 12.60
N CYS A 415 14.79 -9.82 12.67
CA CYS A 415 14.55 -10.54 13.93
C CYS A 415 15.85 -10.98 14.61
N GLU A 416 16.80 -11.56 13.86
CA GLU A 416 18.10 -11.96 14.39
C GLU A 416 18.89 -10.75 14.95
N ALA A 417 18.81 -9.60 14.29
CA ALA A 417 19.42 -8.38 14.78
C ALA A 417 18.78 -7.90 16.10
N TYR A 418 17.45 -7.89 16.20
CA TYR A 418 16.75 -7.55 17.44
C TYR A 418 17.08 -8.51 18.60
N MET A 419 17.34 -9.79 18.30
CA MET A 419 17.80 -10.79 19.26
C MET A 419 19.31 -10.71 19.59
N GLY A 420 20.04 -9.73 19.05
CA GLY A 420 21.46 -9.53 19.35
C GLY A 420 22.41 -10.36 18.47
N HIS A 421 21.90 -11.16 17.55
CA HIS A 421 22.71 -11.98 16.64
C HIS A 421 23.11 -11.20 15.37
N VAL A 422 23.75 -10.04 15.53
CA VAL A 422 24.03 -9.09 14.43
C VAL A 422 24.86 -9.71 13.31
N GLY A 423 25.91 -10.48 13.62
CA GLY A 423 26.71 -11.17 12.60
C GLY A 423 25.88 -12.16 11.75
N LYS A 424 24.95 -12.89 12.38
CA LYS A 424 24.02 -13.81 11.69
C LYS A 424 23.02 -13.02 10.84
N ALA A 425 22.48 -11.92 11.36
CA ALA A 425 21.58 -11.03 10.64
C ALA A 425 22.22 -10.52 9.33
N LEU A 426 23.46 -10.01 9.39
CA LEU A 426 24.19 -9.54 8.20
C LEU A 426 24.41 -10.65 7.17
N GLY A 427 24.76 -11.86 7.63
CA GLY A 427 24.92 -13.02 6.74
C GLY A 427 23.63 -13.44 6.03
N ILE A 428 22.48 -13.36 6.71
CA ILE A 428 21.17 -13.63 6.09
C ILE A 428 20.80 -12.49 5.13
N ALA A 429 20.90 -11.23 5.58
CA ALA A 429 20.57 -10.05 4.78
C ALA A 429 21.35 -9.99 3.47
N SER A 430 22.65 -10.26 3.50
CA SER A 430 23.50 -10.32 2.30
C SER A 430 22.99 -11.38 1.31
N ARG A 431 22.78 -12.62 1.76
CA ARG A 431 22.34 -13.72 0.89
C ARG A 431 20.98 -13.45 0.26
N VAL A 432 20.05 -12.90 1.03
CA VAL A 432 18.70 -12.54 0.56
C VAL A 432 18.76 -11.40 -0.45
N THR A 433 19.61 -10.39 -0.19
CA THR A 433 19.83 -9.26 -1.11
C THR A 433 20.43 -9.73 -2.44
N ASP A 434 21.45 -10.57 -2.39
CA ASP A 434 22.06 -11.15 -3.60
C ASP A 434 21.04 -12.00 -4.38
N GLY A 435 20.23 -12.79 -3.67
CA GLY A 435 19.16 -13.60 -4.26
C GLY A 435 18.11 -12.75 -5.00
N VAL A 436 17.60 -11.70 -4.38
CA VAL A 436 16.56 -10.86 -5.00
C VAL A 436 17.10 -10.02 -6.16
N ILE A 437 18.36 -9.58 -6.09
CA ILE A 437 19.03 -8.91 -7.23
C ILE A 437 19.15 -9.87 -8.41
N ALA A 438 19.53 -11.13 -8.17
CA ALA A 438 19.63 -12.15 -9.21
C ALA A 438 18.28 -12.46 -9.88
N CYS A 439 17.16 -12.36 -9.15
CA CYS A 439 15.82 -12.51 -9.71
C CYS A 439 15.37 -11.32 -10.59
N GLY A 440 15.98 -10.14 -10.45
CA GLY A 440 15.63 -8.94 -11.22
C GLY A 440 14.29 -8.29 -10.84
N GLU A 441 13.66 -8.73 -9.74
CA GLU A 441 12.37 -8.22 -9.27
C GLU A 441 12.54 -6.91 -8.50
N SER A 442 12.31 -5.78 -9.18
CA SER A 442 12.58 -4.44 -8.62
C SER A 442 11.79 -4.12 -7.34
N LEU A 443 10.52 -4.53 -7.23
CA LEU A 443 9.73 -4.30 -6.01
C LEU A 443 10.14 -5.22 -4.88
N ALA A 444 10.47 -6.48 -5.16
CA ALA A 444 10.97 -7.39 -4.14
C ALA A 444 12.31 -6.90 -3.57
N TYR A 445 13.17 -6.29 -4.39
CA TYR A 445 14.39 -5.63 -3.92
C TYR A 445 14.09 -4.46 -2.98
N VAL A 446 13.10 -3.62 -3.30
CA VAL A 446 12.66 -2.54 -2.41
C VAL A 446 12.19 -3.11 -1.07
N ASP A 447 11.36 -4.15 -1.08
CA ASP A 447 10.86 -4.80 0.14
C ASP A 447 11.98 -5.39 1.00
N VAL A 448 12.97 -6.05 0.38
CA VAL A 448 14.16 -6.57 1.06
C VAL A 448 14.99 -5.44 1.67
N ALA A 449 15.26 -4.38 0.91
CA ALA A 449 16.05 -3.25 1.39
C ALA A 449 15.38 -2.55 2.59
N LEU A 450 14.06 -2.35 2.53
CA LEU A 450 13.26 -1.78 3.61
C LEU A 450 13.26 -2.68 4.86
N ALA A 451 13.12 -4.00 4.69
CA ALA A 451 13.19 -4.97 5.79
C ALA A 451 14.57 -5.01 6.47
N CYS A 452 15.65 -4.68 5.74
CA CYS A 452 17.01 -4.60 6.31
C CYS A 452 17.31 -3.27 7.03
N VAL A 453 16.47 -2.23 6.92
CA VAL A 453 16.71 -0.92 7.56
C VAL A 453 17.00 -1.02 9.06
N PRO A 454 16.28 -1.80 9.88
CA PRO A 454 16.58 -1.91 11.31
C PRO A 454 18.01 -2.41 11.58
N ILE A 455 18.52 -3.32 10.73
CA ILE A 455 19.88 -3.84 10.83
C ILE A 455 20.88 -2.70 10.61
N TYR A 456 20.72 -1.95 9.52
CA TYR A 456 21.60 -0.83 9.18
C TYR A 456 21.55 0.32 10.20
N ASP A 457 20.37 0.55 10.79
CA ASP A 457 20.19 1.52 11.88
C ASP A 457 20.99 1.07 13.12
N MET A 458 20.92 -0.21 13.49
CA MET A 458 21.64 -0.80 14.63
C MET A 458 23.17 -0.89 14.43
N ILE A 459 23.65 -1.02 13.19
CA ILE A 459 25.10 -1.08 12.91
C ILE A 459 25.70 0.25 12.47
N GLY A 460 24.92 1.33 12.49
CA GLY A 460 25.40 2.66 12.16
C GLY A 460 25.78 2.87 10.69
N ALA A 461 25.29 2.02 9.77
CA ALA A 461 25.66 2.04 8.35
C ALA A 461 24.88 3.09 7.54
N PHE A 462 24.75 4.30 8.08
CA PHE A 462 23.84 5.33 7.52
C PHE A 462 24.29 5.80 6.14
N GLN A 463 25.54 6.25 6.01
CA GLN A 463 26.10 6.81 4.78
C GLN A 463 26.10 5.78 3.64
N GLN A 464 26.46 4.52 3.93
CA GLN A 464 26.46 3.46 2.93
C GLN A 464 25.04 3.17 2.41
N THR A 465 24.03 3.29 3.27
CA THR A 465 22.65 2.91 2.97
C THR A 465 21.83 4.02 2.31
N VAL A 466 22.24 5.29 2.42
CA VAL A 466 21.56 6.43 1.76
C VAL A 466 21.35 6.19 0.27
N SER A 467 22.39 5.73 -0.43
CA SER A 467 22.33 5.46 -1.89
C SER A 467 21.32 4.35 -2.23
N GLN A 468 21.27 3.30 -1.41
CA GLN A 468 20.32 2.20 -1.57
C GLN A 468 18.87 2.69 -1.38
N LEU A 469 18.59 3.47 -0.33
CA LEU A 469 17.25 3.98 -0.05
C LEU A 469 16.79 5.02 -1.09
N GLN A 470 17.70 5.85 -1.60
CA GLN A 470 17.42 6.73 -2.75
C GLN A 470 17.00 5.91 -3.97
N SER A 471 17.76 4.88 -4.32
CA SER A 471 17.42 3.97 -5.42
C SER A 471 16.07 3.28 -5.21
N CYS A 472 15.75 2.89 -3.97
CA CYS A 472 14.47 2.31 -3.63
C CYS A 472 13.31 3.30 -3.80
N ALA A 473 13.45 4.53 -3.30
CA ALA A 473 12.45 5.58 -3.45
C ALA A 473 12.21 5.94 -4.93
N SER A 474 13.27 6.05 -5.73
CA SER A 474 13.15 6.28 -7.18
C SER A 474 12.53 5.10 -7.92
N THR A 475 12.84 3.87 -7.52
CA THR A 475 12.23 2.66 -8.10
C THR A 475 10.75 2.59 -7.79
N ALA A 476 10.36 2.79 -6.53
CA ALA A 476 8.97 2.83 -6.12
C ALA A 476 8.20 3.95 -6.82
N GLN A 477 8.80 5.14 -6.98
CA GLN A 477 8.21 6.25 -7.75
C GLN A 477 7.96 5.88 -9.20
N ARG A 478 8.96 5.32 -9.89
CA ARG A 478 8.86 4.91 -11.30
C ARG A 478 7.78 3.85 -11.52
N LEU A 479 7.60 2.97 -10.54
CA LEU A 479 6.59 1.93 -10.56
C LEU A 479 5.23 2.40 -10.02
N GLY A 480 5.09 3.66 -9.61
CA GLY A 480 3.85 4.20 -9.04
C GLY A 480 3.49 3.70 -7.65
N ASP A 481 4.41 3.04 -6.92
CA ASP A 481 4.15 2.46 -5.61
C ASP A 481 4.42 3.48 -4.49
N GLU A 482 3.38 4.24 -4.15
CA GLU A 482 3.47 5.29 -3.16
C GLU A 482 3.67 4.83 -1.71
N PRO A 483 3.02 3.76 -1.21
CA PRO A 483 3.29 3.25 0.12
C PRO A 483 4.77 2.88 0.33
N ARG A 484 5.38 2.12 -0.60
CA ARG A 484 6.80 1.77 -0.53
C ARG A 484 7.69 3.01 -0.70
N ARG A 485 7.32 3.95 -1.57
CA ARG A 485 8.04 5.22 -1.75
C ARG A 485 8.05 6.04 -0.46
N ALA A 486 6.92 6.21 0.21
CA ALA A 486 6.83 6.97 1.46
C ALA A 486 7.68 6.32 2.56
N LEU A 487 7.62 4.99 2.67
CA LEU A 487 8.43 4.24 3.63
C LEU A 487 9.93 4.35 3.34
N ALA A 488 10.34 4.25 2.08
CA ALA A 488 11.74 4.46 1.67
C ALA A 488 12.21 5.89 1.97
N LEU A 489 11.38 6.90 1.69
CA LEU A 489 11.69 8.31 1.91
C LEU A 489 11.83 8.65 3.40
N VAL A 490 10.98 8.13 4.29
CA VAL A 490 11.11 8.41 5.73
C VAL A 490 12.36 7.78 6.33
N HIS A 491 12.73 6.57 5.89
CA HIS A 491 13.99 5.94 6.28
C HIS A 491 15.20 6.66 5.71
N LEU A 492 15.13 7.08 4.44
CA LEU A 492 16.14 7.90 3.78
C LEU A 492 16.35 9.21 4.54
N ALA A 493 15.27 9.92 4.89
CA ALA A 493 15.33 11.15 5.66
C ALA A 493 16.07 10.95 6.98
N ARG A 494 15.71 9.90 7.73
CA ARG A 494 16.43 9.58 8.97
C ARG A 494 17.93 9.38 8.75
N PHE A 495 18.32 8.59 7.74
CA PHE A 495 19.73 8.29 7.50
C PHE A 495 20.50 9.49 6.95
N LEU A 496 19.86 10.36 6.15
CA LEU A 496 20.41 11.66 5.75
C LEU A 496 20.63 12.57 6.96
N CYS A 497 19.68 12.63 7.90
CA CYS A 497 19.83 13.36 9.15
C CYS A 497 21.01 12.86 9.97
N MET A 498 21.11 11.54 10.18
CA MET A 498 22.23 10.92 10.91
C MET A 498 23.59 11.07 10.19
N SER A 499 23.54 11.39 8.91
CA SER A 499 24.68 11.67 8.04
C SER A 499 25.02 13.17 7.93
N GLY A 500 24.30 14.05 8.63
CA GLY A 500 24.50 15.51 8.61
C GLY A 500 23.92 16.23 7.38
N GLN A 501 23.12 15.55 6.55
CA GLN A 501 22.52 16.10 5.32
C GLN A 501 21.09 16.61 5.59
N PHE A 502 20.96 17.67 6.39
CA PHE A 502 19.68 18.12 6.94
C PHE A 502 18.67 18.63 5.91
N ASP A 503 19.11 19.40 4.90
CA ASP A 503 18.21 19.92 3.86
C ASP A 503 17.58 18.79 3.02
N LEU A 504 18.40 17.81 2.64
CA LEU A 504 17.93 16.63 1.90
C LEU A 504 17.03 15.76 2.77
N SER A 505 17.33 15.65 4.07
CA SER A 505 16.47 14.99 5.04
C SER A 505 15.10 15.66 5.12
N ALA A 506 15.06 16.99 5.26
CA ALA A 506 13.81 17.75 5.32
C ALA A 506 12.95 17.54 4.06
N ALA A 507 13.56 17.65 2.88
CA ALA A 507 12.86 17.46 1.60
C ALA A 507 12.28 16.04 1.45
N ALA A 508 13.07 15.02 1.79
CA ALA A 508 12.60 13.63 1.75
C ALA A 508 11.45 13.40 2.74
N LEU A 509 11.51 14.01 3.93
CA LEU A 509 10.53 13.86 4.98
C LEU A 509 9.21 14.57 4.67
N ASP A 510 9.26 15.75 4.04
CA ASP A 510 8.07 16.47 3.58
C ASP A 510 7.32 15.66 2.52
N GLU A 511 8.04 15.08 1.57
CA GLU A 511 7.44 14.23 0.54
C GLU A 511 6.87 12.92 1.13
N ALA A 512 7.58 12.28 2.07
CA ALA A 512 7.08 11.10 2.78
C ALA A 512 5.78 11.42 3.53
N GLN A 513 5.74 12.52 4.27
CA GLN A 513 4.57 12.98 5.02
C GLN A 513 3.39 13.28 4.10
N ARG A 514 3.61 13.97 2.98
CA ARG A 514 2.58 14.29 1.99
C ARG A 514 1.90 13.02 1.43
N ILE A 515 2.69 12.00 1.11
CA ILE A 515 2.16 10.72 0.64
C ILE A 515 1.42 10.01 1.79
N ALA A 516 2.03 9.96 2.98
CA ALA A 516 1.45 9.30 4.14
C ALA A 516 0.12 9.91 4.56
N ASP A 517 -0.04 11.24 4.49
CA ASP A 517 -1.31 11.91 4.79
C ASP A 517 -2.36 11.65 3.72
N ARG A 518 -1.98 11.68 2.44
CA ARG A 518 -2.91 11.42 1.33
C ARG A 518 -3.38 9.96 1.27
N LEU A 519 -2.58 9.00 1.75
CA LEU A 519 -2.96 7.58 1.79
C LEU A 519 -3.30 7.11 3.21
N ALA A 520 -3.29 8.02 4.19
CA ALA A 520 -3.48 7.74 5.61
C ALA A 520 -2.64 6.56 6.14
N LEU A 521 -1.35 6.54 5.78
CA LEU A 521 -0.40 5.51 6.20
C LEU A 521 0.07 5.77 7.64
N VAL A 522 -0.77 5.43 8.62
CA VAL A 522 -0.51 5.71 10.05
C VAL A 522 0.89 5.28 10.53
N PRO A 523 1.40 4.07 10.20
CA PRO A 523 2.76 3.69 10.57
C PRO A 523 3.83 4.64 10.00
N VAL A 524 3.65 5.09 8.75
CA VAL A 524 4.57 6.04 8.10
C VAL A 524 4.45 7.43 8.74
N GLN A 525 3.25 7.88 9.09
CA GLN A 525 3.05 9.16 9.80
C GLN A 525 3.75 9.17 11.18
N LEU A 526 3.70 8.05 11.91
CA LEU A 526 4.45 7.89 13.16
C LEU A 526 5.96 7.96 12.92
N LEU A 527 6.47 7.24 11.92
CA LEU A 527 7.89 7.30 11.53
C LEU A 527 8.31 8.70 11.08
N CYS A 528 7.44 9.43 10.39
CA CYS A 528 7.72 10.80 9.96
C CYS A 528 7.87 11.74 11.16
N ARG A 529 6.99 11.64 12.17
CA ARG A 529 7.12 12.39 13.42
C ARG A 529 8.40 12.06 14.17
N SER A 530 8.75 10.77 14.26
CA SER A 530 10.02 10.31 14.86
C SER A 530 11.24 10.90 14.12
N ALA A 531 11.30 10.79 12.80
CA ALA A 531 12.38 11.34 12.00
C ALA A 531 12.44 12.87 12.05
N ARG A 532 11.30 13.56 12.14
CA ARG A 532 11.22 15.01 12.27
C ARG A 532 11.76 15.49 13.62
N GLY A 533 11.39 14.81 14.70
CA GLY A 533 11.93 15.10 16.03
C GLY A 533 13.46 14.95 16.04
N ARG A 534 13.98 13.92 15.37
CA ARG A 534 15.41 13.73 15.21
C ARG A 534 16.07 14.84 14.39
N LEU A 535 15.45 15.26 13.28
CA LEU A 535 15.93 16.36 12.44
C LEU A 535 15.99 17.69 13.20
N LEU A 536 14.94 18.04 13.95
CA LEU A 536 14.90 19.26 14.77
C LEU A 536 16.05 19.30 15.78
N LEU A 537 16.33 18.15 16.40
CA LEU A 537 17.42 18.01 17.36
C LEU A 537 18.80 18.14 16.70
N ASP A 538 19.09 17.32 15.69
CA ASP A 538 20.44 17.25 15.11
C ASP A 538 20.77 18.47 14.22
N SER A 539 19.77 19.26 13.80
CA SER A 539 19.97 20.54 13.08
C SER A 539 19.94 21.79 13.98
N GLU A 540 19.88 21.60 15.31
CA GLU A 540 19.87 22.68 16.31
C GLU A 540 18.71 23.68 16.14
N GLN A 541 17.57 23.21 15.62
CA GLN A 541 16.40 24.05 15.31
C GLN A 541 15.39 24.16 16.46
N GLY A 542 15.52 23.36 17.52
CA GLY A 542 14.72 23.50 18.74
C GLY A 542 14.63 22.23 19.59
N ASP A 543 15.41 22.18 20.66
CA ASP A 543 15.48 21.02 21.57
C ASP A 543 14.14 20.73 22.26
N ASP A 544 13.45 21.75 22.75
CA ASP A 544 12.14 21.60 23.40
C ASP A 544 11.06 21.08 22.43
N ALA A 545 11.10 21.55 21.18
CA ALA A 545 10.18 21.11 20.13
C ALA A 545 10.46 19.65 19.73
N ALA A 546 11.74 19.28 19.61
CA ALA A 546 12.16 17.90 19.37
C ALA A 546 11.73 16.98 20.53
N LEU A 547 11.96 17.41 21.77
CA LEU A 547 11.57 16.68 22.98
C LEU A 547 10.07 16.43 23.02
N ALA A 548 9.25 17.48 22.82
CA ALA A 548 7.79 17.36 22.84
C ALA A 548 7.27 16.43 21.75
N LEU A 549 7.82 16.53 20.53
CA LEU A 549 7.41 15.69 19.40
C LEU A 549 7.78 14.22 19.62
N LEU A 550 8.99 13.94 20.10
CA LEU A 550 9.45 12.57 20.38
C LEU A 550 8.73 11.96 21.59
N GLN A 551 8.38 12.76 22.59
CA GLN A 551 7.55 12.30 23.71
C GLN A 551 6.19 11.82 23.20
N GLY A 552 5.55 12.59 22.30
CA GLY A 552 4.28 12.18 21.69
C GLY A 552 4.36 10.86 20.90
N VAL A 553 5.49 10.60 20.23
CA VAL A 553 5.75 9.31 19.54
C VAL A 553 5.84 8.17 20.54
N VAL A 554 6.58 8.34 21.64
CA VAL A 554 6.73 7.31 22.68
C VAL A 554 5.39 7.05 23.39
N ASP A 555 4.62 8.11 23.67
CA ASP A 555 3.30 7.99 24.31
C ASP A 555 2.32 7.19 23.44
N GLU A 556 2.33 7.41 22.12
CA GLU A 556 1.49 6.66 21.18
C GLU A 556 1.90 5.18 21.10
N LEU A 557 3.21 4.89 21.07
CA LEU A 557 3.72 3.53 21.11
C LEU A 557 3.37 2.82 22.43
N HIS A 558 3.41 3.53 23.56
CA HIS A 558 2.96 3.00 24.85
C HIS A 558 1.46 2.74 24.87
N ALA A 559 0.66 3.65 24.35
CA ALA A 559 -0.79 3.46 24.26
C ALA A 559 -1.13 2.21 23.44
N HIS A 560 -0.43 1.99 22.32
CA HIS A 560 -0.58 0.78 21.53
C HIS A 560 -0.13 -0.48 22.29
N ALA A 561 1.04 -0.43 22.95
CA ALA A 561 1.56 -1.55 23.75
C ALA A 561 0.69 -1.89 24.98
N ALA A 562 -0.09 -0.95 25.49
CA ALA A 562 -1.00 -1.17 26.62
C ALA A 562 -2.27 -1.94 26.21
N THR A 563 -2.60 -1.98 24.92
CA THR A 563 -3.81 -2.67 24.43
C THR A 563 -3.65 -4.19 24.53
N PRO A 564 -4.54 -4.89 25.25
CA PRO A 564 -4.53 -6.35 25.29
C PRO A 564 -4.80 -6.95 23.91
N LEU A 565 -3.90 -7.80 23.43
CA LEU A 565 -4.04 -8.49 22.14
C LEU A 565 -4.99 -9.69 22.24
N PHE A 566 -4.87 -10.43 23.35
CA PHE A 566 -5.78 -11.50 23.72
C PHE A 566 -5.58 -11.86 25.18
N THR A 567 -6.58 -12.54 25.74
CA THR A 567 -6.50 -13.09 27.09
C THR A 567 -6.09 -14.56 27.04
N HIS A 568 -5.05 -14.91 27.80
CA HIS A 568 -4.63 -16.29 28.04
C HIS A 568 -5.41 -16.89 29.22
N VAL A 569 -5.83 -18.14 29.05
CA VAL A 569 -6.48 -18.96 30.09
C VAL A 569 -5.65 -20.21 30.26
N ASP A 570 -5.11 -20.42 31.47
CA ASP A 570 -4.45 -21.68 31.79
C ASP A 570 -5.50 -22.79 31.81
N MET A 571 -5.43 -23.67 30.81
CA MET A 571 -6.37 -24.78 30.68
C MET A 571 -6.15 -25.87 31.75
N ALA A 572 -4.97 -25.92 32.38
CA ALA A 572 -4.70 -26.81 33.51
C ALA A 572 -5.30 -26.27 34.82
N HIS A 573 -5.48 -24.95 34.91
CA HIS A 573 -6.09 -24.28 36.06
C HIS A 573 -7.11 -23.23 35.57
N PRO A 574 -8.27 -23.65 35.03
CA PRO A 574 -9.24 -22.74 34.41
C PRO A 574 -9.88 -21.76 35.41
N ASP A 575 -9.76 -22.04 36.71
CA ASP A 575 -10.20 -21.17 37.81
C ASP A 575 -9.18 -20.06 38.15
N CYS A 576 -7.98 -20.08 37.56
CA CYS A 576 -6.98 -19.03 37.72
C CYS A 576 -7.31 -17.76 36.94
N THR A 577 -6.74 -16.65 37.40
CA THR A 577 -6.95 -15.32 36.82
C THR A 577 -6.47 -15.28 35.37
N ARG A 578 -7.41 -14.92 34.49
CA ARG A 578 -7.16 -14.53 33.09
C ARG A 578 -5.98 -13.56 33.00
N THR A 579 -5.00 -13.88 32.17
CA THR A 579 -3.82 -13.01 31.96
C THR A 579 -3.92 -12.34 30.60
N ASP A 580 -3.92 -11.02 30.57
CA ASP A 580 -3.90 -10.27 29.32
C ASP A 580 -2.49 -10.30 28.72
N VAL A 581 -2.41 -10.68 27.45
CA VAL A 581 -1.17 -10.69 26.69
C VAL A 581 -1.09 -9.39 25.90
N THR A 582 -0.05 -8.60 26.19
CA THR A 582 0.25 -7.35 25.50
C THR A 582 1.53 -7.46 24.67
N GLY A 583 1.58 -6.69 23.58
CA GLY A 583 2.77 -6.56 22.74
C GLY A 583 3.64 -5.37 23.15
N VAL A 584 4.93 -5.41 22.80
CA VAL A 584 5.81 -4.23 22.88
C VAL A 584 6.59 -4.14 21.56
N PRO A 585 6.41 -3.08 20.75
CA PRO A 585 7.07 -3.01 19.44
C PRO A 585 8.58 -2.76 19.57
N PRO A 586 9.44 -3.38 18.73
CA PRO A 586 10.88 -3.07 18.69
C PRO A 586 11.17 -1.59 18.38
N LEU A 587 10.27 -0.93 17.63
CA LEU A 587 10.36 0.51 17.33
C LEU A 587 10.41 1.39 18.60
N LEU A 588 9.87 0.91 19.73
CA LEU A 588 9.91 1.61 21.01
C LEU A 588 11.35 1.83 21.49
N CYS A 589 12.26 0.85 21.32
CA CYS A 589 13.67 1.04 21.68
C CYS A 589 14.29 2.22 20.94
N ARG A 590 14.05 2.32 19.63
CA ARG A 590 14.54 3.42 18.82
C ARG A 590 13.92 4.77 19.23
N ALA A 591 12.61 4.80 19.46
CA ALA A 591 11.93 6.03 19.90
C ALA A 591 12.44 6.51 21.27
N LEU A 592 12.68 5.58 22.21
CA LEU A 592 13.26 5.89 23.52
C LEU A 592 14.70 6.40 23.42
N LEU A 593 15.51 5.86 22.51
CA LEU A 593 16.87 6.37 22.26
C LEU A 593 16.85 7.81 21.72
N ASP A 594 15.96 8.10 20.76
CA ASP A 594 15.80 9.45 20.22
C ASP A 594 15.27 10.42 21.30
N LEU A 595 14.27 10.00 22.09
CA LEU A 595 13.72 10.80 23.20
C LEU A 595 14.76 11.05 24.30
N ASN A 596 15.54 10.04 24.68
CA ASN A 596 16.61 10.16 25.66
C ASN A 596 17.65 11.21 25.22
N ARG A 597 18.03 11.16 23.94
CA ARG A 597 18.96 12.14 23.36
C ARG A 597 18.38 13.54 23.41
N ALA A 598 17.12 13.73 23.00
CA ALA A 598 16.46 15.04 23.07
C ALA A 598 16.38 15.57 24.51
N ALA A 599 16.02 14.71 25.48
CA ALA A 599 15.99 15.07 26.89
C ALA A 599 17.36 15.47 27.43
N ARG A 600 18.44 14.85 26.94
CA ARG A 600 19.81 15.24 27.31
C ARG A 600 20.17 16.65 26.83
N PHE A 601 19.84 17.00 25.59
CA PHE A 601 20.07 18.35 25.07
C PHE A 601 19.19 19.41 25.75
N ALA A 602 17.92 19.08 26.02
CA ALA A 602 17.00 19.95 26.76
C ALA A 602 17.27 20.01 28.27
N GLY A 603 18.16 19.16 28.82
CA GLY A 603 18.45 19.08 30.26
C GLY A 603 17.33 18.47 31.13
N ASP A 604 16.40 17.70 30.56
CA ASP A 604 15.32 17.05 31.32
C ASP A 604 15.80 15.73 31.96
N ALA A 605 16.30 15.84 33.20
CA ALA A 605 16.79 14.72 34.00
C ALA A 605 15.74 13.63 34.27
N ARG A 606 14.46 14.00 34.35
CA ARG A 606 13.38 13.06 34.62
C ARG A 606 13.15 12.17 33.40
N VAL A 607 13.06 12.75 32.21
CA VAL A 607 12.86 12.00 30.97
C VAL A 607 14.09 11.15 30.63
N MET A 608 15.31 11.67 30.82
CA MET A 608 16.53 10.88 30.64
C MET A 608 16.54 9.63 31.52
N LYS A 609 16.26 9.77 32.82
CA LYS A 609 16.25 8.62 33.74
C LYS A 609 15.15 7.61 33.39
N ALA A 610 13.94 8.10 33.08
CA ALA A 610 12.81 7.24 32.73
C ALA A 610 13.10 6.41 31.47
N THR A 611 13.62 7.06 30.42
CA THR A 611 13.97 6.39 29.16
C THR A 611 15.10 5.36 29.33
N LEU A 612 16.14 5.65 30.12
CA LEU A 612 17.23 4.69 30.39
C LEU A 612 16.75 3.45 31.16
N LEU A 613 15.90 3.63 32.18
CA LEU A 613 15.34 2.50 32.94
C LEU A 613 14.53 1.58 32.03
N GLN A 614 13.70 2.17 31.18
CA GLN A 614 12.88 1.41 30.26
C GLN A 614 13.71 0.73 29.16
N LEU A 615 14.72 1.41 28.61
CA LEU A 615 15.66 0.81 27.66
C LEU A 615 16.39 -0.38 28.27
N HIS A 616 16.83 -0.28 29.52
CA HIS A 616 17.48 -1.38 30.23
C HIS A 616 16.55 -2.60 30.37
N GLU A 617 15.29 -2.39 30.76
CA GLU A 617 14.29 -3.46 30.84
C GLU A 617 14.06 -4.12 29.47
N LEU A 618 13.83 -3.33 28.43
CA LEU A 618 13.55 -3.84 27.09
C LEU A 618 14.73 -4.60 26.50
N THR A 619 15.94 -4.08 26.66
CA THR A 619 17.16 -4.69 26.09
C THR A 619 17.60 -5.94 26.84
N SER A 620 17.31 -6.05 28.13
CA SER A 620 17.63 -7.25 28.91
C SER A 620 16.63 -8.40 28.70
N THR A 621 15.40 -8.11 28.30
CA THR A 621 14.31 -9.10 28.28
C THR A 621 13.73 -9.40 26.91
N ARG A 622 13.72 -8.44 25.97
CA ARG A 622 13.01 -8.57 24.69
C ARG A 622 13.88 -8.28 23.48
N PHE A 623 14.69 -7.23 23.53
CA PHE A 623 15.42 -6.70 22.37
C PHE A 623 16.92 -6.50 22.67
N PRO A 624 17.68 -7.57 22.98
CA PRO A 624 19.10 -7.48 23.30
C PRO A 624 19.96 -6.87 22.17
N GLY A 625 19.47 -6.85 20.93
CA GLY A 625 20.12 -6.11 19.83
C GLY A 625 20.35 -4.62 20.09
N TYR A 626 19.56 -4.00 20.96
CA TYR A 626 19.72 -2.61 21.36
C TYR A 626 20.55 -2.40 22.63
N ALA A 627 21.06 -3.46 23.27
CA ALA A 627 21.80 -3.36 24.54
C ALA A 627 22.98 -2.38 24.46
N ALA A 628 23.82 -2.52 23.43
CA ALA A 628 24.95 -1.60 23.22
C ALA A 628 24.49 -0.14 23.07
N HIS A 629 23.36 0.10 22.39
CA HIS A 629 22.83 1.46 22.22
C HIS A 629 22.34 2.06 23.53
N ALA A 630 21.66 1.26 24.35
CA ALA A 630 21.21 1.69 25.68
C ALA A 630 22.41 2.01 26.60
N THR A 631 23.45 1.18 26.58
CA THR A 631 24.67 1.41 27.37
C THR A 631 25.42 2.66 26.90
N VAL A 632 25.53 2.88 25.59
CA VAL A 632 26.10 4.12 25.03
C VAL A 632 25.28 5.35 25.44
N ALA A 633 23.95 5.29 25.38
CA ALA A 633 23.09 6.39 25.82
C ALA A 633 23.30 6.70 27.32
N HIS A 634 23.40 5.67 28.16
CA HIS A 634 23.70 5.83 29.59
C HIS A 634 25.06 6.50 29.82
N ALA A 635 26.12 6.06 29.12
CA ALA A 635 27.44 6.67 29.20
C ALA A 635 27.41 8.15 28.76
N GLN A 636 26.68 8.48 27.70
CA GLN A 636 26.52 9.87 27.24
C GLN A 636 25.77 10.75 28.25
N CYS A 637 24.74 10.23 28.92
CA CYS A 637 24.09 10.95 30.02
C CYS A 637 25.05 11.20 31.19
N LEU A 638 25.87 10.21 31.55
CA LEU A 638 26.88 10.36 32.60
C LEU A 638 27.97 11.36 32.23
N LEU A 639 28.42 11.37 30.97
CA LEU A 639 29.41 12.35 30.49
C LEU A 639 28.86 13.79 30.51
N HIS A 640 27.57 13.96 30.21
CA HIS A 640 26.97 15.30 30.11
C HIS A 640 26.50 15.89 31.44
N HIS A 641 26.03 15.04 32.38
CA HIS A 641 25.44 15.49 33.65
C HIS A 641 26.08 14.89 34.90
N GLY A 642 27.00 13.94 34.75
CA GLY A 642 27.75 13.38 35.87
C GLY A 642 28.84 14.34 36.35
N ASP A 643 29.28 14.12 37.59
CA ASP A 643 30.48 14.76 38.12
C ASP A 643 31.70 13.81 37.99
N ALA A 644 32.85 14.22 38.52
CA ALA A 644 34.07 13.41 38.48
C ALA A 644 33.91 12.02 39.14
N THR A 645 32.89 11.81 40.00
CA THR A 645 32.61 10.50 40.60
C THR A 645 31.95 9.52 39.62
N ALA A 646 31.47 10.01 38.46
CA ALA A 646 30.88 9.19 37.41
C ALA A 646 31.91 8.55 36.46
N PHE A 647 33.18 8.95 36.51
CA PHE A 647 34.20 8.47 35.57
C PHE A 647 34.39 6.95 35.58
N ASP A 648 34.41 6.32 36.76
CA ASP A 648 34.53 4.85 36.86
C ASP A 648 33.31 4.14 36.24
N ARG A 649 32.12 4.72 36.37
CA ARG A 649 30.89 4.18 35.77
C ARG A 649 30.88 4.33 34.25
N ILE A 650 31.43 5.43 33.74
CA ILE A 650 31.58 5.65 32.29
C ILE A 650 32.59 4.64 31.72
N ALA A 651 33.72 4.42 32.41
CA ALA A 651 34.71 3.42 32.03
C ALA A 651 34.09 2.00 31.99
N ALA A 652 33.31 1.64 33.00
CA ALA A 652 32.57 0.36 33.01
C ALA A 652 31.61 0.24 31.82
N CYS A 653 30.86 1.30 31.48
CA CYS A 653 30.00 1.29 30.30
C CYS A 653 30.79 1.09 28.99
N ILE A 654 32.00 1.67 28.87
CA ILE A 654 32.86 1.49 27.70
C ILE A 654 33.30 0.03 27.57
N ASP A 655 33.70 -0.59 28.68
CA ASP A 655 34.11 -2.00 28.71
C ASP A 655 32.94 -2.94 28.39
N ASP A 656 31.74 -2.66 28.90
CA ASP A 656 30.52 -3.38 28.56
C ASP A 656 30.21 -3.29 27.05
N VAL A 657 30.33 -2.09 26.46
CA VAL A 657 30.10 -1.89 25.01
C VAL A 657 31.13 -2.66 24.17
N ARG A 658 32.40 -2.72 24.61
CA ARG A 658 33.44 -3.54 23.94
C ARG A 658 33.12 -5.03 24.01
N ALA A 659 32.73 -5.52 25.19
CA ALA A 659 32.34 -6.91 25.36
C ALA A 659 31.13 -7.28 24.47
N MET A 660 30.12 -6.40 24.40
CA MET A 660 28.97 -6.58 23.51
C MET A 660 29.38 -6.56 22.03
N GLN A 661 30.35 -5.75 21.62
CA GLN A 661 30.87 -5.75 20.25
C GLN A 661 31.51 -7.09 19.90
N GLU A 662 32.30 -7.67 20.80
CA GLU A 662 32.93 -8.98 20.61
C GLU A 662 31.88 -10.11 20.53
N GLU A 663 30.86 -10.08 21.39
CA GLU A 663 29.81 -11.09 21.45
C GLU A 663 28.87 -11.03 20.23
N THR A 664 28.40 -9.84 19.88
CA THR A 664 27.35 -9.65 18.85
C THR A 664 27.92 -9.48 17.44
N GLY A 665 29.18 -9.05 17.33
CA GLY A 665 29.80 -8.62 16.08
C GLY A 665 29.28 -7.26 15.58
N ASN A 666 28.66 -6.43 16.42
CA ASN A 666 28.17 -5.11 16.03
C ASN A 666 29.32 -4.09 15.86
N PRO A 667 29.64 -3.63 14.63
CA PRO A 667 30.76 -2.71 14.41
C PRO A 667 30.51 -1.32 15.00
N TRP A 668 29.26 -0.88 15.13
CA TRP A 668 28.91 0.42 15.70
C TRP A 668 29.28 0.50 17.18
N ALA A 669 29.09 -0.58 17.92
CA ALA A 669 29.43 -0.64 19.34
C ALA A 669 30.94 -0.38 19.56
N GLY A 670 31.80 -0.98 18.75
CA GLY A 670 33.25 -0.77 18.82
C GLY A 670 33.64 0.69 18.54
N MET A 671 33.11 1.28 17.45
CA MET A 671 33.33 2.68 17.12
C MET A 671 32.88 3.63 18.24
N MET A 672 31.71 3.38 18.82
CA MET A 672 31.19 4.21 19.91
C MET A 672 31.98 4.05 21.21
N ALA A 673 32.50 2.86 21.52
CA ALA A 673 33.37 2.65 22.68
C ALA A 673 34.67 3.47 22.57
N GLU A 674 35.26 3.54 21.37
CA GLU A 674 36.45 4.38 21.12
C GLU A 674 36.11 5.86 21.26
N GLN A 675 34.98 6.31 20.71
CA GLN A 675 34.53 7.70 20.83
C GLN A 675 34.28 8.08 22.30
N LEU A 676 33.58 7.23 23.07
CA LEU A 676 33.34 7.46 24.49
C LEU A 676 34.63 7.48 25.30
N CYS A 677 35.61 6.63 24.95
CA CYS A 677 36.92 6.63 25.58
C CYS A 677 37.68 7.95 25.37
N ALA A 678 37.62 8.51 24.15
CA ALA A 678 38.21 9.82 23.87
C ALA A 678 37.50 10.94 24.65
N GLN A 679 36.17 10.94 24.66
CA GLN A 679 35.37 11.93 25.40
C GLN A 679 35.60 11.86 26.92
N LEU A 680 35.74 10.66 27.48
CA LEU A 680 36.07 10.47 28.88
C LEU A 680 37.45 11.04 29.22
N ALA A 681 38.46 10.80 28.36
CA ALA A 681 39.80 11.33 28.56
C ALA A 681 39.82 12.87 28.53
N GLU A 682 39.07 13.49 27.60
CA GLU A 682 38.90 14.94 27.54
C GLU A 682 38.22 15.49 28.80
N ALA A 683 37.13 14.85 29.25
CA ALA A 683 36.41 15.26 30.47
C ALA A 683 37.28 15.12 31.73
N GLN A 684 38.07 14.04 31.82
CA GLN A 684 39.04 13.85 32.90
C GLN A 684 40.12 14.93 32.89
N ALA A 685 40.67 15.26 31.72
CA ALA A 685 41.66 16.33 31.60
C ALA A 685 41.09 17.69 32.03
N ALA A 686 39.85 18.00 31.64
CA ALA A 686 39.17 19.24 32.02
C ALA A 686 38.83 19.32 33.52
N ALA A 687 38.65 18.19 34.20
CA ALA A 687 38.38 18.16 35.65
C ALA A 687 39.66 18.30 36.52
N HIS A 688 40.84 18.02 35.96
CA HIS A 688 42.13 18.09 36.66
C HIS A 688 42.95 19.35 36.34
N GLY A 689 42.55 20.13 35.33
CA GLY A 689 43.11 21.45 35.00
C GLY A 689 42.27 22.57 35.56
#